data_AF-A0A8J4WH86-F1
#
_entry.id   AF-A0A8J4WH86-F1
#
_cell.length_a   1.000
_cell.length_b   1.000
_cell.length_c   1.000
_cell.angle_alpha   90.00
_cell.angle_beta   90.00
_cell.angle_gamma   90.00
#
_symmetry.space_group_name_H-M   'P 1'
#
loop_
_entity.id
_entity.type
_entity.pdbx_description
1 polymer ?
#
loop_
_entity_poly.entity_id
_entity_poly.type
_entity_poly.pdbx_seq_one_letter_code
_entity_poly.pdbx_strand_id
1 'polypeptide(L)'
;MLKIGSHVSFSDKGLLSATKEASSYGSSSFMIYTGAPQNTRRKPIESMYIEEGKLAMQEGGMEDIVVHAPYIINLGSYKENTYELAVSFLQEEIRRTHAIGVKNIVLHPGAFTDKDAHYGIGRIAEGLNEVLDGVKETDVNIALETMAGKGTEMGRSFEEIAQIMEKVTHNERLTVCMDTCHIHDAGYDIVNDLDGVLEQFDRTVGLDRIAVMHINDSKNPVGAHKDRHTPIGSGWIGFEAINRIVHHEALKGRPFILETPWIGKDAKTQRPMYEAEIALLRGDVAGRFGPEFLTEVEQLHHFFKGKEIESRSYVLDVWTLLKNDAKAKKADPREPLERLRKNNPMEIHAKQVRPDVKNRADRARMLISCPDGPGIVAAVSHFLYQHGANIVQSDQYTMDPAGGMFFMRIEFDLPQLSVNLPKLQADFEEVASRFKMDWSLSAVSRKKKLAIFVSKEDHCLVELLWQWQAGDLDADIALVVSNHLDMKDYVESFGIPYHHIPVTADTKKEAEQRQLDVIGNDIDVIILARYMQIISPMFIEHYRNRIINIHHSFLPAFVGGKPYAQAYNRGVKIIGATAHYVTEELDGGPIIEQDVQRVSHGDDVTELKRIGRTIERVVLARAVKWHVEDRVLVHENKTVVF
;
A
#
# COMPACT_ATOMS: atom_id res chain seq x y z
N MET A 1 0.13 19.25 -26.30
CA MET A 1 0.26 18.78 -24.91
C MET A 1 1.12 17.53 -24.92
N LEU A 2 2.03 17.36 -23.95
CA LEU A 2 2.80 16.12 -23.81
C LEU A 2 1.83 14.95 -23.55
N LYS A 3 1.90 13.89 -24.36
CA LYS A 3 1.10 12.67 -24.19
C LYS A 3 1.87 11.73 -23.29
N ILE A 4 1.59 11.75 -21.99
CA ILE A 4 2.36 11.01 -21.00
C ILE A 4 1.44 10.30 -20.01
N GLY A 5 1.85 9.11 -19.61
CA GLY A 5 1.16 8.33 -18.59
C GLY A 5 2.02 7.22 -18.05
N SER A 6 1.37 6.22 -17.46
CA SER A 6 2.01 5.04 -16.91
C SER A 6 1.20 3.79 -17.20
N HIS A 7 1.77 2.63 -16.88
CA HIS A 7 0.97 1.42 -16.76
C HIS A 7 -0.03 1.54 -15.59
N VAL A 8 -1.30 1.22 -15.85
CA VAL A 8 -2.42 1.27 -14.88
C VAL A 8 -3.24 -0.02 -14.89
N SER A 9 -3.99 -0.29 -13.82
CA SER A 9 -4.70 -1.55 -13.64
C SER A 9 -5.97 -1.68 -14.47
N PHE A 10 -6.05 -2.71 -15.31
CA PHE A 10 -7.26 -3.10 -16.02
C PHE A 10 -8.11 -4.09 -15.20
N SER A 11 -8.70 -3.58 -14.12
CA SER A 11 -9.36 -4.39 -13.08
C SER A 11 -10.87 -4.60 -13.32
N ASP A 12 -11.69 -4.67 -12.27
CA ASP A 12 -13.08 -5.14 -12.34
C ASP A 12 -14.01 -4.30 -13.22
N LYS A 13 -13.67 -3.02 -13.43
CA LYS A 13 -14.38 -2.15 -14.36
C LYS A 13 -13.57 -1.83 -15.62
N GLY A 14 -12.63 -2.70 -15.99
CA GLY A 14 -11.84 -2.63 -17.21
C GLY A 14 -11.28 -1.24 -17.50
N LEU A 15 -11.66 -0.68 -18.67
CA LEU A 15 -11.17 0.60 -19.16
C LEU A 15 -11.59 1.77 -18.27
N LEU A 16 -12.78 1.72 -17.67
CA LEU A 16 -13.27 2.77 -16.77
C LEU A 16 -12.40 2.89 -15.51
N SER A 17 -12.01 1.77 -14.90
CA SER A 17 -11.08 1.79 -13.74
C SER A 17 -9.69 2.27 -14.13
N ALA A 18 -9.17 1.77 -15.26
CA ALA A 18 -7.85 2.16 -15.76
C ALA A 18 -7.77 3.68 -16.01
N THR A 19 -8.80 4.24 -16.64
CA THR A 19 -8.88 5.67 -16.93
C THR A 19 -8.92 6.51 -15.66
N LYS A 20 -9.72 6.10 -14.66
CA LYS A 20 -9.77 6.81 -13.36
C LYS A 20 -8.44 6.81 -12.64
N GLU A 21 -7.74 5.68 -12.66
CA GLU A 21 -6.39 5.57 -12.10
C GLU A 21 -5.41 6.50 -12.83
N ALA A 22 -5.40 6.47 -14.18
CA ALA A 22 -4.56 7.34 -14.98
C ALA A 22 -4.83 8.83 -14.71
N SER A 23 -6.11 9.21 -14.56
CA SER A 23 -6.52 10.59 -14.24
C SER A 23 -6.04 11.00 -12.85
N SER A 24 -6.03 10.07 -11.91
CA SER A 24 -5.53 10.31 -10.55
C SER A 24 -4.03 10.62 -10.51
N TYR A 25 -3.27 10.23 -11.55
CA TYR A 25 -1.85 10.58 -11.70
C TYR A 25 -1.60 11.84 -12.55
N GLY A 26 -2.65 12.49 -13.08
CA GLY A 26 -2.51 13.64 -13.98
C GLY A 26 -2.04 13.26 -15.40
N SER A 27 -2.31 12.02 -15.82
CA SER A 27 -1.89 11.50 -17.12
C SER A 27 -2.71 12.10 -18.28
N SER A 28 -2.13 12.14 -19.48
CA SER A 28 -2.79 12.48 -20.75
C SER A 28 -2.83 11.31 -21.75
N SER A 29 -2.21 10.19 -21.37
CA SER A 29 -2.22 8.88 -22.03
C SER A 29 -2.07 7.83 -20.93
N PHE A 30 -2.21 6.54 -21.23
CA PHE A 30 -1.85 5.46 -20.30
C PHE A 30 -1.70 4.14 -21.03
N MET A 31 -1.15 3.14 -20.34
CA MET A 31 -0.98 1.79 -20.87
C MET A 31 -1.69 0.75 -20.00
N ILE A 32 -2.23 -0.28 -20.64
CA ILE A 32 -2.92 -1.40 -19.97
C ILE A 32 -2.46 -2.74 -20.53
N TYR A 33 -2.61 -3.79 -19.73
CA TYR A 33 -2.84 -5.14 -20.23
C TYR A 33 -4.35 -5.40 -20.29
N THR A 34 -4.85 -6.11 -21.31
CA THR A 34 -6.29 -6.44 -21.37
C THR A 34 -6.72 -7.52 -20.36
N GLY A 35 -5.77 -8.03 -19.58
CA GLY A 35 -5.93 -9.01 -18.50
C GLY A 35 -4.61 -9.16 -17.73
N ALA A 36 -4.52 -10.12 -16.81
CA ALA A 36 -3.29 -10.33 -16.05
C ALA A 36 -2.12 -10.73 -16.99
N PRO A 37 -0.94 -10.09 -16.90
CA PRO A 37 0.16 -10.30 -17.86
C PRO A 37 0.87 -11.65 -17.69
N GLN A 38 0.69 -12.32 -16.55
CA GLN A 38 1.36 -13.57 -16.18
C GLN A 38 0.49 -14.82 -16.39
N ASN A 39 -0.70 -14.68 -16.99
CA ASN A 39 -1.56 -15.81 -17.30
C ASN A 39 -2.45 -15.56 -18.53
N THR A 40 -3.09 -16.63 -19.00
CA THR A 40 -3.93 -16.62 -20.22
C THR A 40 -5.41 -16.36 -19.94
N ARG A 41 -5.81 -16.11 -18.69
CA ARG A 41 -7.24 -15.95 -18.37
C ARG A 41 -7.73 -14.58 -18.83
N ARG A 42 -8.82 -14.55 -19.60
CA ARG A 42 -9.47 -13.32 -20.05
C ARG A 42 -10.93 -13.29 -19.65
N LYS A 43 -11.38 -12.11 -19.20
CA LYS A 43 -12.80 -11.81 -19.06
C LYS A 43 -13.39 -11.51 -20.45
N PRO A 44 -14.68 -11.79 -20.70
CA PRO A 44 -15.34 -11.47 -21.97
C PRO A 44 -15.18 -10.00 -22.37
N ILE A 45 -15.12 -9.70 -23.67
CA ILE A 45 -14.89 -8.34 -24.20
C ILE A 45 -16.00 -7.38 -23.73
N GLU A 46 -17.23 -7.87 -23.60
CA GLU A 46 -18.41 -7.13 -23.16
C GLU A 46 -18.26 -6.63 -21.71
N SER A 47 -17.39 -7.26 -20.92
CA SER A 47 -17.10 -6.89 -19.53
C SER A 47 -15.93 -5.92 -19.37
N MET A 48 -15.41 -5.37 -20.47
CA MET A 48 -14.28 -4.43 -20.45
C MET A 48 -14.67 -2.97 -20.21
N TYR A 49 -15.98 -2.65 -20.15
CA TYR A 49 -16.51 -1.29 -19.93
C TYR A 49 -15.91 -0.27 -20.92
N ILE A 50 -15.89 -0.63 -22.20
CA ILE A 50 -15.20 0.15 -23.25
C ILE A 50 -15.88 1.52 -23.43
N GLU A 51 -17.21 1.56 -23.50
CA GLU A 51 -17.94 2.79 -23.77
C GLU A 51 -17.86 3.76 -22.58
N GLU A 52 -18.05 3.26 -21.36
CA GLU A 52 -17.92 4.06 -20.14
C GLU A 52 -16.47 4.53 -19.94
N GLY A 53 -15.50 3.68 -20.27
CA GLY A 53 -14.09 4.02 -20.24
C GLY A 53 -13.73 5.13 -21.23
N LYS A 54 -14.20 5.03 -22.48
CA LYS A 54 -14.00 6.07 -23.51
C LYS A 54 -14.62 7.41 -23.11
N LEU A 55 -15.81 7.39 -22.51
CA LEU A 55 -16.42 8.61 -21.99
C LEU A 55 -15.57 9.24 -20.88
N ALA A 56 -15.10 8.43 -19.93
CA ALA A 56 -14.20 8.92 -18.87
C ALA A 56 -12.86 9.44 -19.43
N MET A 57 -12.37 8.87 -20.53
CA MET A 57 -11.14 9.33 -21.20
C MET A 57 -11.36 10.71 -21.82
N GLN A 58 -12.50 10.91 -22.48
CA GLN A 58 -12.89 12.22 -23.03
C GLN A 58 -13.00 13.29 -21.93
N GLU A 59 -13.65 12.95 -20.81
CA GLU A 59 -13.76 13.84 -19.64
C GLU A 59 -12.38 14.16 -19.02
N GLY A 60 -11.45 13.19 -19.04
CA GLY A 60 -10.08 13.34 -18.54
C GLY A 60 -9.10 13.97 -19.52
N GLY A 61 -9.51 14.28 -20.75
CA GLY A 61 -8.62 14.82 -21.79
C GLY A 61 -7.57 13.83 -22.29
N MET A 62 -7.88 12.53 -22.28
CA MET A 62 -7.03 11.45 -22.78
C MET A 62 -7.54 10.95 -24.12
N GLU A 63 -6.74 11.15 -25.17
CA GLU A 63 -7.09 10.72 -26.53
C GLU A 63 -6.41 9.41 -26.93
N ASP A 64 -5.28 9.10 -26.29
CA ASP A 64 -4.46 7.94 -26.61
C ASP A 64 -4.41 6.95 -25.44
N ILE A 65 -4.38 5.68 -25.80
CA ILE A 65 -4.17 4.55 -24.91
C ILE A 65 -3.21 3.59 -25.63
N VAL A 66 -2.36 2.94 -24.85
CA VAL A 66 -1.48 1.87 -25.33
C VAL A 66 -1.93 0.55 -24.71
N VAL A 67 -1.92 -0.51 -25.51
CA VAL A 67 -2.10 -1.87 -24.98
C VAL A 67 -0.77 -2.59 -25.05
N HIS A 68 -0.42 -3.31 -24.00
CA HIS A 68 0.76 -4.16 -23.98
C HIS A 68 0.34 -5.64 -24.05
N ALA A 69 1.06 -6.42 -24.87
CA ALA A 69 0.91 -7.85 -24.97
C ALA A 69 1.46 -8.54 -23.71
N PRO A 70 0.82 -9.58 -23.17
CA PRO A 70 1.28 -10.28 -21.97
C PRO A 70 2.69 -10.86 -22.09
N TYR A 71 3.46 -10.82 -20.99
CA TYR A 71 4.84 -11.31 -20.94
C TYR A 71 5.01 -12.82 -21.18
N ILE A 72 3.92 -13.58 -21.16
CA ILE A 72 3.95 -15.02 -21.43
C ILE A 72 4.11 -15.36 -22.92
N ILE A 73 4.00 -14.37 -23.81
CA ILE A 73 4.14 -14.55 -25.26
C ILE A 73 5.63 -14.62 -25.61
N ASN A 74 6.05 -15.72 -26.21
CA ASN A 74 7.40 -15.87 -26.77
C ASN A 74 7.35 -16.50 -28.16
N LEU A 75 7.31 -15.65 -29.20
CA LEU A 75 7.33 -16.09 -30.59
C LEU A 75 8.68 -16.67 -31.02
N GLY A 76 9.76 -16.43 -30.26
CA GLY A 76 11.10 -17.00 -30.51
C GLY A 76 11.29 -18.43 -29.99
N SER A 77 10.27 -19.02 -29.36
CA SER A 77 10.37 -20.36 -28.77
C SER A 77 10.47 -21.46 -29.84
N TYR A 78 11.44 -22.35 -29.69
CA TYR A 78 11.56 -23.58 -30.50
C TYR A 78 10.61 -24.71 -30.05
N LYS A 79 9.96 -24.55 -28.89
CA LYS A 79 9.00 -25.52 -28.36
C LYS A 79 7.63 -25.24 -28.96
N GLU A 80 7.08 -26.22 -29.68
CA GLU A 80 5.83 -26.09 -30.44
C GLU A 80 4.66 -25.57 -29.59
N ASN A 81 4.36 -26.24 -28.47
CA ASN A 81 3.24 -25.83 -27.60
C ASN A 81 3.36 -24.39 -27.09
N THR A 82 4.58 -23.90 -26.84
CA THR A 82 4.81 -22.53 -26.39
C THR A 82 4.64 -21.53 -27.54
N TYR A 83 5.07 -21.91 -28.73
CA TYR A 83 4.90 -21.12 -29.94
C TYR A 83 3.41 -21.03 -30.35
N GLU A 84 2.70 -22.16 -30.44
CA GLU A 84 1.27 -22.20 -30.77
C GLU A 84 0.45 -21.38 -29.76
N LEU A 85 0.78 -21.47 -28.48
CA LEU A 85 0.17 -20.63 -27.45
C LEU A 85 0.47 -19.15 -27.69
N ALA A 86 1.72 -18.78 -27.97
CA ALA A 86 2.11 -17.41 -28.23
C ALA A 86 1.36 -16.81 -29.45
N VAL A 87 1.24 -17.57 -30.55
CA VAL A 87 0.51 -17.16 -31.75
C VAL A 87 -0.98 -16.99 -31.46
N SER A 88 -1.64 -18.04 -30.97
CA SER A 88 -3.09 -18.02 -30.72
C SER A 88 -3.50 -16.96 -29.69
N PHE A 89 -2.69 -16.79 -28.64
CA PHE A 89 -2.97 -15.84 -27.59
C PHE A 89 -2.70 -14.40 -28.02
N LEU A 90 -1.65 -14.14 -28.81
CA LEU A 90 -1.42 -12.80 -29.36
C LEU A 90 -2.54 -12.40 -30.34
N GLN A 91 -3.06 -13.34 -31.13
CA GLN A 91 -4.24 -13.08 -31.98
C GLN A 91 -5.47 -12.70 -31.13
N GLU A 92 -5.70 -13.36 -29.99
CA GLU A 92 -6.75 -12.99 -29.05
C GLU A 92 -6.55 -11.57 -28.50
N GLU A 93 -5.34 -11.25 -28.02
CA GLU A 93 -5.03 -9.92 -27.48
C GLU A 93 -5.16 -8.82 -28.54
N ILE A 94 -4.81 -9.10 -29.80
CA ILE A 94 -5.02 -8.16 -30.91
C ILE A 94 -6.51 -7.89 -31.14
N ARG A 95 -7.37 -8.92 -31.15
CA ARG A 95 -8.83 -8.72 -31.30
C ARG A 95 -9.41 -7.92 -30.14
N ARG A 96 -8.92 -8.15 -28.92
CA ARG A 96 -9.32 -7.37 -27.72
C ARG A 96 -8.85 -5.91 -27.83
N THR A 97 -7.63 -5.69 -28.31
CA THR A 97 -7.06 -4.36 -28.58
C THR A 97 -7.87 -3.61 -29.62
N HIS A 98 -8.25 -4.29 -30.71
CA HIS A 98 -9.11 -3.77 -31.76
C HIS A 98 -10.50 -3.39 -31.22
N ALA A 99 -11.10 -4.22 -30.36
CA ALA A 99 -12.39 -3.92 -29.75
C ALA A 99 -12.37 -2.65 -28.88
N ILE A 100 -11.26 -2.37 -28.19
CA ILE A 100 -11.07 -1.12 -27.45
C ILE A 100 -10.96 0.07 -28.41
N GLY A 101 -10.47 -0.15 -29.63
CA GLY A 101 -10.20 0.88 -30.63
C GLY A 101 -8.76 1.38 -30.64
N VAL A 102 -7.83 0.60 -30.07
CA VAL A 102 -6.40 0.95 -30.00
C VAL A 102 -5.68 0.43 -31.23
N LYS A 103 -4.80 1.24 -31.80
CA LYS A 103 -4.09 0.93 -33.06
C LYS A 103 -2.79 0.16 -32.89
N ASN A 104 -2.17 0.20 -31.71
CA ASN A 104 -0.88 -0.44 -31.47
C ASN A 104 -0.95 -1.33 -30.23
N ILE A 105 -0.42 -2.54 -30.34
CA ILE A 105 -0.13 -3.41 -29.20
C ILE A 105 1.39 -3.57 -29.07
N VAL A 106 1.94 -3.23 -27.91
CA VAL A 106 3.37 -3.39 -27.60
C VAL A 106 3.69 -4.86 -27.35
N LEU A 107 4.74 -5.37 -27.96
CA LEU A 107 5.16 -6.76 -27.86
C LEU A 107 6.67 -6.83 -27.64
N HIS A 108 7.08 -7.49 -26.56
CA HIS A 108 8.45 -7.98 -26.44
C HIS A 108 8.70 -9.01 -27.56
N PRO A 109 9.69 -8.84 -28.45
CA PRO A 109 9.88 -9.72 -29.61
C PRO A 109 10.00 -11.20 -29.24
N GLY A 110 10.54 -11.49 -28.06
CA GLY A 110 10.69 -12.83 -27.50
C GLY A 110 12.15 -13.17 -27.22
N ALA A 111 12.42 -14.46 -26.98
CA ALA A 111 13.75 -14.96 -26.69
C ALA A 111 14.00 -16.30 -27.40
N PHE A 112 15.20 -16.48 -27.95
CA PHE A 112 15.58 -17.69 -28.68
C PHE A 112 15.91 -18.87 -27.75
N THR A 113 16.02 -18.64 -26.44
CA THR A 113 16.26 -19.67 -25.41
C THR A 113 17.53 -20.49 -25.68
N ASP A 114 17.40 -21.76 -26.09
CA ASP A 114 18.51 -22.70 -26.30
C ASP A 114 19.05 -22.71 -27.73
N LYS A 115 18.54 -21.82 -28.60
CA LYS A 115 18.96 -21.67 -30.01
C LYS A 115 19.97 -20.54 -30.18
N ASP A 116 20.08 -20.00 -31.39
CA ASP A 116 20.87 -18.80 -31.69
C ASP A 116 19.98 -17.64 -32.14
N ALA A 117 20.57 -16.45 -32.23
CA ALA A 117 19.86 -15.24 -32.61
C ALA A 117 19.32 -15.29 -34.05
N HIS A 118 20.01 -15.98 -34.97
CA HIS A 118 19.55 -16.11 -36.35
C HIS A 118 18.26 -16.92 -36.43
N TYR A 119 18.20 -18.03 -35.70
CA TYR A 119 16.98 -18.81 -35.50
C TYR A 119 15.90 -17.95 -34.84
N GLY A 120 16.23 -17.20 -33.79
CA GLY A 120 15.30 -16.31 -33.09
C GLY A 120 14.62 -15.32 -34.02
N ILE A 121 15.39 -14.61 -34.85
CA ILE A 121 14.85 -13.65 -35.84
C ILE A 121 13.90 -14.34 -36.81
N GLY A 122 14.32 -15.49 -37.38
CA GLY A 122 13.49 -16.25 -38.31
C GLY A 122 12.18 -16.72 -37.67
N ARG A 123 12.25 -17.27 -36.46
CA ARG A 123 11.11 -17.84 -35.75
C ARG A 123 10.11 -16.77 -35.29
N ILE A 124 10.59 -15.62 -34.83
CA ILE A 124 9.74 -14.48 -34.49
C ILE A 124 9.03 -13.96 -35.75
N ALA A 125 9.74 -13.81 -36.87
CA ALA A 125 9.12 -13.35 -38.12
C ALA A 125 8.06 -14.32 -38.65
N GLU A 126 8.29 -15.64 -38.53
CA GLU A 126 7.29 -16.68 -38.83
C GLU A 126 6.05 -16.52 -37.95
N GLY A 127 6.23 -16.40 -36.63
CA GLY A 127 5.14 -16.21 -35.68
C GLY A 127 4.35 -14.91 -35.92
N LEU A 128 5.04 -13.82 -36.26
CA LEU A 128 4.39 -12.54 -36.61
C LEU A 128 3.57 -12.67 -37.90
N ASN A 129 4.05 -13.38 -38.93
CA ASN A 129 3.27 -13.66 -40.13
C ASN A 129 1.99 -14.46 -39.78
N GLU A 130 2.12 -15.55 -39.03
CA GLU A 130 0.96 -16.36 -38.61
C GLU A 130 -0.05 -15.57 -37.77
N VAL A 131 0.44 -14.74 -36.85
CA VAL A 131 -0.40 -13.86 -36.03
C VAL A 131 -1.17 -12.90 -36.92
N LEU A 132 -0.47 -12.13 -37.76
CA LEU A 132 -1.08 -11.12 -38.62
C LEU A 132 -2.03 -11.74 -39.65
N ASP A 133 -1.71 -12.93 -40.17
CA ASP A 133 -2.58 -13.68 -41.06
C ASP A 133 -3.88 -14.12 -40.38
N GLY A 134 -3.83 -14.44 -39.09
CA GLY A 134 -4.98 -14.83 -38.29
C GLY A 134 -5.85 -13.68 -37.78
N VAL A 135 -5.42 -12.41 -37.96
CA VAL A 135 -6.15 -11.22 -37.50
C VAL A 135 -6.33 -10.17 -38.61
N LYS A 136 -6.58 -10.61 -39.85
CA LYS A 136 -6.80 -9.74 -41.03
C LYS A 136 -8.05 -8.86 -40.89
N GLU A 137 -8.99 -9.25 -40.05
CA GLU A 137 -10.18 -8.49 -39.70
C GLU A 137 -9.87 -7.26 -38.81
N THR A 138 -8.66 -7.18 -38.28
CA THR A 138 -8.21 -6.07 -37.43
C THR A 138 -7.22 -5.18 -38.15
N ASP A 139 -7.13 -3.93 -37.69
CA ASP A 139 -6.20 -2.91 -38.14
C ASP A 139 -5.15 -2.54 -37.06
N VAL A 140 -4.91 -3.47 -36.13
CA VAL A 140 -3.97 -3.31 -35.04
C VAL A 140 -2.56 -3.64 -35.52
N ASN A 141 -1.64 -2.71 -35.28
CA ASN A 141 -0.22 -2.87 -35.50
C ASN A 141 0.45 -3.51 -34.28
N ILE A 142 1.53 -4.25 -34.52
CA ILE A 142 2.39 -4.78 -33.45
C ILE A 142 3.59 -3.85 -33.32
N ALA A 143 3.74 -3.23 -32.14
CA ALA A 143 4.88 -2.41 -31.79
C ALA A 143 5.95 -3.29 -31.14
N LEU A 144 6.98 -3.65 -31.89
CA LEU A 144 8.11 -4.43 -31.38
C LEU A 144 8.91 -3.57 -30.41
N GLU A 145 9.04 -4.05 -29.18
CA GLU A 145 9.80 -3.33 -28.16
C GLU A 145 11.30 -3.56 -28.31
N THR A 146 12.09 -2.48 -28.23
CA THR A 146 13.55 -2.58 -28.10
C THR A 146 13.91 -3.24 -26.78
N MET A 147 14.86 -4.17 -26.77
CA MET A 147 15.23 -4.95 -25.58
C MET A 147 16.62 -4.60 -25.04
N ALA A 148 16.87 -4.85 -23.75
CA ALA A 148 18.15 -4.52 -23.10
C ALA A 148 19.32 -5.43 -23.50
N GLY A 149 19.05 -6.61 -24.06
CA GLY A 149 20.01 -7.68 -24.33
C GLY A 149 20.23 -8.66 -23.17
N LYS A 150 19.29 -8.75 -22.22
CA LYS A 150 19.34 -9.68 -21.08
C LYS A 150 19.14 -11.13 -21.54
N GLY A 151 20.16 -11.96 -21.32
CA GLY A 151 20.07 -13.39 -21.61
C GLY A 151 19.96 -13.65 -23.11
N THR A 152 18.82 -14.19 -23.56
CA THR A 152 18.59 -14.62 -24.94
C THR A 152 17.42 -13.89 -25.61
N GLU A 153 17.03 -12.74 -25.08
CA GLU A 153 16.02 -11.89 -25.70
C GLU A 153 16.47 -11.32 -27.05
N MET A 154 15.49 -11.05 -27.90
CA MET A 154 15.64 -10.57 -29.27
C MET A 154 15.19 -9.11 -29.39
N GLY A 155 15.83 -8.35 -30.27
CA GLY A 155 15.55 -6.93 -30.43
C GLY A 155 16.47 -6.03 -29.61
N ARG A 156 17.67 -6.52 -29.27
CA ARG A 156 18.67 -5.77 -28.48
C ARG A 156 19.44 -4.74 -29.28
N SER A 157 19.35 -4.78 -30.61
CA SER A 157 19.87 -3.76 -31.50
C SER A 157 18.84 -3.38 -32.54
N PHE A 158 18.97 -2.18 -33.10
CA PHE A 158 18.09 -1.69 -34.16
C PHE A 158 18.16 -2.60 -35.40
N GLU A 159 19.30 -3.21 -35.67
CA GLU A 159 19.49 -4.15 -36.77
C GLU A 159 18.70 -5.45 -36.55
N GLU A 160 18.60 -5.96 -35.32
CA GLU A 160 17.76 -7.13 -35.04
C GLU A 160 16.27 -6.83 -35.25
N ILE A 161 15.81 -5.65 -34.81
CA ILE A 161 14.43 -5.19 -35.06
C ILE A 161 14.17 -5.08 -36.56
N ALA A 162 15.07 -4.41 -37.30
CA ALA A 162 14.96 -4.29 -38.76
C ALA A 162 14.92 -5.66 -39.45
N GLN A 163 15.81 -6.59 -39.08
CA GLN A 163 15.87 -7.93 -39.66
C GLN A 163 14.61 -8.77 -39.38
N ILE A 164 13.98 -8.60 -38.21
CA ILE A 164 12.67 -9.21 -37.93
C ILE A 164 11.62 -8.59 -38.86
N MET A 165 11.54 -7.26 -38.93
CA MET A 165 10.53 -6.56 -39.73
C MET A 165 10.65 -6.86 -41.23
N GLU A 166 11.87 -6.91 -41.77
CA GLU A 166 12.13 -7.23 -43.18
C GLU A 166 11.63 -8.63 -43.60
N LYS A 167 11.60 -9.58 -42.66
CA LYS A 167 11.14 -10.97 -42.89
C LYS A 167 9.64 -11.14 -42.74
N VAL A 168 8.93 -10.15 -42.21
CA VAL A 168 7.47 -10.19 -42.07
C VAL A 168 6.83 -9.65 -43.34
N THR A 169 5.92 -10.43 -43.90
CA THR A 169 5.18 -10.12 -45.14
C THR A 169 4.35 -8.85 -44.97
N HIS A 170 3.67 -8.75 -43.82
CA HIS A 170 2.81 -7.63 -43.45
C HIS A 170 3.57 -6.58 -42.59
N ASN A 171 4.80 -6.23 -42.99
CA ASN A 171 5.62 -5.31 -42.18
C ASN A 171 5.04 -3.89 -42.08
N GLU A 172 4.11 -3.50 -42.94
CA GLU A 172 3.34 -2.27 -42.82
C GLU A 172 2.51 -2.21 -41.53
N ARG A 173 2.20 -3.38 -40.94
CA ARG A 173 1.53 -3.51 -39.64
C ARG A 173 2.52 -3.59 -38.46
N LEU A 174 3.82 -3.41 -38.71
CA LEU A 174 4.83 -3.39 -37.67
C LEU A 174 5.31 -1.97 -37.38
N THR A 175 5.37 -1.67 -36.09
CA THR A 175 5.87 -0.41 -35.52
C THR A 175 6.86 -0.75 -34.41
N VAL A 176 7.41 0.25 -33.72
CA VAL A 176 8.37 0.07 -32.64
C VAL A 176 7.89 0.76 -31.37
N CYS A 177 8.04 0.08 -30.24
CA CYS A 177 8.08 0.70 -28.93
C CYS A 177 9.55 0.90 -28.54
N MET A 178 10.00 2.13 -28.38
CA MET A 178 11.37 2.40 -27.97
C MET A 178 11.40 2.64 -26.46
N ASP A 179 12.09 1.77 -25.73
CA ASP A 179 12.26 1.86 -24.28
C ASP A 179 13.65 2.46 -23.95
N THR A 180 13.65 3.56 -23.20
CA THR A 180 14.88 4.28 -22.86
C THR A 180 15.82 3.49 -21.96
N CYS A 181 15.31 2.70 -21.02
CA CYS A 181 16.14 1.83 -20.18
C CYS A 181 16.74 0.71 -21.02
N HIS A 182 15.98 0.13 -21.94
CA HIS A 182 16.44 -0.96 -22.78
C HIS A 182 17.53 -0.51 -23.75
N ILE A 183 17.33 0.55 -24.53
CA ILE A 183 18.36 1.01 -25.47
C ILE A 183 19.61 1.50 -24.75
N HIS A 184 19.47 2.14 -23.59
CA HIS A 184 20.61 2.51 -22.75
C HIS A 184 21.40 1.27 -22.30
N ASP A 185 20.72 0.26 -21.75
CA ASP A 185 21.37 -0.95 -21.28
C ASP A 185 21.87 -1.86 -22.42
N ALA A 186 21.34 -1.71 -23.62
CA ALA A 186 21.84 -2.33 -24.84
C ALA A 186 23.13 -1.68 -25.37
N GLY A 187 23.41 -0.43 -24.98
CA GLY A 187 24.66 0.27 -25.31
C GLY A 187 24.51 1.60 -26.07
N TYR A 188 23.29 2.10 -26.28
CA TYR A 188 23.05 3.36 -26.98
C TYR A 188 23.17 4.57 -26.03
N ASP A 189 24.00 5.55 -26.38
CA ASP A 189 24.25 6.74 -25.54
C ASP A 189 23.16 7.81 -25.70
N ILE A 190 21.98 7.55 -25.14
CA ILE A 190 20.88 8.53 -25.09
C ILE A 190 21.11 9.66 -24.08
N VAL A 191 22.16 9.57 -23.24
CA VAL A 191 22.47 10.56 -22.21
C VAL A 191 23.24 11.72 -22.80
N ASN A 192 24.26 11.45 -23.61
CA ASN A 192 25.12 12.47 -24.21
C ASN A 192 24.88 12.68 -25.70
N ASP A 193 24.33 11.69 -26.42
CA ASP A 193 24.18 11.73 -27.88
C ASP A 193 22.82 11.17 -28.35
N LEU A 194 21.74 11.76 -27.83
CA LEU A 194 20.38 11.37 -28.23
C LEU A 194 20.15 11.51 -29.74
N ASP A 195 20.60 12.62 -30.33
CA ASP A 195 20.44 12.89 -31.77
C ASP A 195 21.13 11.81 -32.61
N GLY A 196 22.38 11.45 -32.30
CA GLY A 196 23.10 10.39 -33.00
C GLY A 196 22.41 9.03 -32.90
N VAL A 197 21.83 8.70 -31.74
CA VAL A 197 21.04 7.47 -31.55
C VAL A 197 19.77 7.49 -32.39
N LEU A 198 19.03 8.61 -32.40
CA LEU A 198 17.81 8.75 -33.21
C LEU A 198 18.11 8.72 -34.71
N GLU A 199 19.21 9.33 -35.16
CA GLU A 199 19.66 9.23 -36.54
C GLU A 199 20.07 7.80 -36.92
N GLN A 200 20.72 7.07 -36.02
CA GLN A 200 21.01 5.65 -36.25
C GLN A 200 19.73 4.84 -36.38
N PHE A 201 18.76 5.07 -35.49
CA PHE A 201 17.46 4.42 -35.56
C PHE A 201 16.74 4.74 -36.87
N ASP A 202 16.75 6.00 -37.30
CA ASP A 202 16.13 6.43 -38.56
C ASP A 202 16.73 5.73 -39.78
N ARG A 203 18.06 5.62 -39.83
CA ARG A 203 18.76 4.93 -40.93
C ARG A 203 18.48 3.43 -40.98
N THR A 204 18.28 2.79 -39.82
CA THR A 204 18.16 1.32 -39.74
C THR A 204 16.70 0.85 -39.77
N VAL A 205 15.79 1.54 -39.09
CA VAL A 205 14.38 1.14 -38.93
C VAL A 205 13.41 2.21 -39.46
N GLY A 206 13.73 3.49 -39.24
CA GLY A 206 12.90 4.65 -39.61
C GLY A 206 12.15 5.25 -38.43
N LEU A 207 12.31 6.56 -38.19
CA LEU A 207 11.68 7.27 -37.06
C LEU A 207 10.15 7.29 -37.14
N ASP A 208 9.58 7.22 -38.35
CA ASP A 208 8.14 7.14 -38.56
C ASP A 208 7.52 5.88 -37.94
N ARG A 209 8.32 4.80 -37.80
CA ARG A 209 7.92 3.53 -37.19
C ARG A 209 7.78 3.57 -35.67
N ILE A 210 8.30 4.58 -34.97
CA ILE A 210 8.15 4.68 -33.51
C ILE A 210 6.68 5.00 -33.18
N ALA A 211 5.94 4.04 -32.63
CA ALA A 211 4.55 4.23 -32.24
C ALA A 211 4.40 4.67 -30.78
N VAL A 212 5.28 4.17 -29.90
CA VAL A 212 5.22 4.38 -28.45
C VAL A 212 6.64 4.55 -27.91
N MET A 213 6.78 5.35 -26.87
CA MET A 213 8.02 5.46 -26.10
C MET A 213 7.76 4.96 -24.68
N HIS A 214 8.50 3.94 -24.23
CA HIS A 214 8.59 3.66 -22.81
C HIS A 214 9.70 4.52 -22.21
N ILE A 215 9.35 5.26 -21.17
CA ILE A 215 10.25 6.23 -20.53
C ILE A 215 10.57 5.74 -19.14
N ASN A 216 11.76 5.17 -19.01
CA ASN A 216 12.26 4.53 -17.81
C ASN A 216 13.71 4.95 -17.59
N ASP A 217 14.08 5.24 -16.34
CA ASP A 217 15.48 5.44 -15.97
C ASP A 217 16.13 4.09 -15.62
N SER A 218 17.43 3.95 -15.83
CA SER A 218 18.15 2.68 -15.65
C SER A 218 18.92 2.60 -14.34
N LYS A 219 18.85 1.45 -13.66
CA LYS A 219 19.71 1.17 -12.48
C LYS A 219 21.16 0.87 -12.84
N ASN A 220 21.48 0.69 -14.10
CA ASN A 220 22.79 0.22 -14.55
C ASN A 220 23.44 1.22 -15.49
N PRO A 221 24.78 1.22 -15.64
CA PRO A 221 25.47 2.00 -16.66
C PRO A 221 25.14 1.50 -18.07
N VAL A 222 25.42 2.33 -19.07
CA VAL A 222 25.22 2.04 -20.50
C VAL A 222 25.87 0.70 -20.88
N GLY A 223 25.17 -0.12 -21.65
CA GLY A 223 25.68 -1.43 -22.10
C GLY A 223 25.71 -2.53 -21.03
N ALA A 224 24.97 -2.38 -19.92
CA ALA A 224 24.96 -3.38 -18.84
C ALA A 224 24.15 -4.66 -19.16
N HIS A 225 23.35 -4.65 -20.23
CA HIS A 225 22.48 -5.74 -20.66
C HIS A 225 21.51 -6.23 -19.57
N LYS A 226 20.87 -5.28 -18.88
CA LYS A 226 20.00 -5.55 -17.73
C LYS A 226 18.72 -4.69 -17.78
N ASP A 227 17.61 -5.33 -18.06
CA ASP A 227 16.29 -4.74 -17.80
C ASP A 227 16.06 -4.56 -16.28
N ARG A 228 16.35 -3.34 -15.78
CA ARG A 228 16.12 -2.92 -14.38
C ARG A 228 15.80 -1.43 -14.28
N HIS A 229 14.51 -1.14 -14.32
CA HIS A 229 13.99 0.22 -14.22
C HIS A 229 14.17 0.83 -12.82
N THR A 230 14.18 2.17 -12.77
CA THR A 230 14.16 2.99 -11.56
C THR A 230 13.38 4.28 -11.82
N PRO A 231 12.89 4.96 -10.76
CA PRO A 231 12.23 6.24 -10.95
C PRO A 231 13.09 7.27 -11.68
N ILE A 232 12.46 8.14 -12.46
CA ILE A 232 13.13 9.14 -13.27
C ILE A 232 14.03 10.02 -12.42
N GLY A 233 15.29 10.17 -12.83
CA GLY A 233 16.31 10.95 -12.12
C GLY A 233 17.11 10.17 -11.09
N SER A 234 16.66 8.98 -10.69
CA SER A 234 17.39 8.12 -9.75
C SER A 234 18.41 7.20 -10.44
N GLY A 235 18.34 7.03 -11.75
CA GLY A 235 19.16 6.11 -12.53
C GLY A 235 20.22 6.79 -13.38
N TRP A 236 20.98 5.98 -14.12
CA TRP A 236 22.13 6.39 -14.90
C TRP A 236 21.77 7.22 -16.13
N ILE A 237 20.52 7.17 -16.59
CA ILE A 237 20.05 8.04 -17.66
C ILE A 237 19.82 9.44 -17.09
N GLY A 238 19.14 9.52 -15.94
CA GLY A 238 18.92 10.76 -15.21
C GLY A 238 17.82 11.63 -15.78
N PHE A 239 17.36 12.59 -14.97
CA PHE A 239 16.18 13.40 -15.27
C PHE A 239 16.39 14.27 -16.51
N GLU A 240 17.54 14.93 -16.64
CA GLU A 240 17.79 15.85 -17.76
C GLU A 240 17.74 15.14 -19.12
N ALA A 241 18.33 13.94 -19.22
CA ALA A 241 18.29 13.17 -20.47
C ALA A 241 16.86 12.72 -20.80
N ILE A 242 16.12 12.19 -19.82
CA ILE A 242 14.71 11.81 -20.01
C ILE A 242 13.86 13.04 -20.38
N ASN A 243 14.07 14.17 -19.73
CA ASN A 243 13.35 15.41 -19.99
C ASN A 243 13.63 15.92 -21.42
N ARG A 244 14.87 15.81 -21.92
CA ARG A 244 15.18 16.09 -23.34
C ARG A 244 14.45 15.13 -24.27
N ILE A 245 14.39 13.84 -23.96
CA ILE A 245 13.72 12.82 -24.79
C ILE A 245 12.23 13.13 -24.95
N VAL A 246 11.50 13.37 -23.86
CA VAL A 246 10.05 13.60 -23.92
C VAL A 246 9.67 14.92 -24.60
N HIS A 247 10.60 15.87 -24.67
CA HIS A 247 10.44 17.16 -25.37
C HIS A 247 11.15 17.21 -26.72
N HIS A 248 11.71 16.10 -27.19
CA HIS A 248 12.44 16.07 -28.45
C HIS A 248 11.51 16.24 -29.65
N GLU A 249 11.86 17.12 -30.61
CA GLU A 249 10.97 17.45 -31.73
C GLU A 249 10.70 16.21 -32.62
N ALA A 250 11.68 15.33 -32.81
CA ALA A 250 11.49 14.09 -33.61
C ALA A 250 10.53 13.07 -32.96
N LEU A 251 10.30 13.17 -31.64
CA LEU A 251 9.44 12.25 -30.89
C LEU A 251 8.09 12.88 -30.51
N LYS A 252 7.86 14.12 -30.96
CA LYS A 252 6.67 14.89 -30.62
C LYS A 252 5.39 14.21 -31.11
N GLY A 253 4.38 14.22 -30.25
CA GLY A 253 3.06 13.66 -30.55
C GLY A 253 2.96 12.14 -30.35
N ARG A 254 4.05 11.47 -29.99
CA ARG A 254 4.04 10.06 -29.55
C ARG A 254 3.61 9.96 -28.08
N PRO A 255 2.92 8.88 -27.67
CA PRO A 255 2.65 8.58 -26.27
C PRO A 255 3.93 8.11 -25.56
N PHE A 256 4.17 8.70 -24.38
CA PHE A 256 5.25 8.35 -23.46
C PHE A 256 4.68 7.62 -22.24
N ILE A 257 5.12 6.39 -21.98
CA ILE A 257 4.58 5.55 -20.91
C ILE A 257 5.67 5.22 -19.90
N LEU A 258 5.40 5.50 -18.63
CA LEU A 258 6.25 5.14 -17.49
C LEU A 258 5.96 3.71 -17.02
N GLU A 259 7.02 2.95 -16.77
CA GLU A 259 7.00 1.62 -16.13
C GLU A 259 7.97 1.56 -14.96
N THR A 260 8.12 2.69 -14.28
CA THR A 260 9.00 2.83 -13.13
C THR A 260 8.50 1.97 -11.96
N PRO A 261 9.41 1.36 -11.18
CA PRO A 261 9.02 0.42 -10.14
C PRO A 261 8.33 1.15 -8.99
N TRP A 262 7.37 0.47 -8.37
CA TRP A 262 6.76 0.96 -7.14
C TRP A 262 7.81 1.03 -6.02
N ILE A 263 7.74 2.09 -5.22
CA ILE A 263 8.68 2.37 -4.14
C ILE A 263 8.03 2.05 -2.80
N GLY A 264 8.76 1.33 -1.94
CA GLY A 264 8.31 0.94 -0.61
C GLY A 264 8.90 -0.40 -0.15
N LYS A 265 9.06 -0.55 1.17
CA LYS A 265 9.69 -1.72 1.81
C LYS A 265 8.77 -2.93 1.93
N ASP A 266 7.46 -2.70 2.05
CA ASP A 266 6.42 -3.74 2.12
C ASP A 266 5.55 -3.66 0.86
N ALA A 267 5.28 -4.81 0.23
CA ALA A 267 4.44 -4.90 -0.95
C ALA A 267 3.03 -4.29 -0.74
N LYS A 268 2.53 -4.23 0.50
CA LYS A 268 1.22 -3.64 0.83
C LYS A 268 1.23 -2.11 0.89
N THR A 269 2.40 -1.50 1.13
CA THR A 269 2.54 -0.04 1.28
C THR A 269 3.32 0.61 0.15
N GLN A 270 3.80 -0.20 -0.80
CA GLN A 270 4.41 0.29 -2.03
C GLN A 270 3.47 1.24 -2.77
N ARG A 271 4.04 2.32 -3.30
CA ARG A 271 3.35 3.33 -4.11
C ARG A 271 4.14 3.57 -5.39
N PRO A 272 3.48 3.78 -6.54
CA PRO A 272 4.16 4.29 -7.72
C PRO A 272 4.55 5.76 -7.52
N MET A 273 5.59 6.19 -8.24
CA MET A 273 5.99 7.61 -8.30
C MET A 273 5.38 8.34 -9.50
N TYR A 274 4.49 7.69 -10.25
CA TYR A 274 3.97 8.16 -11.53
C TYR A 274 3.41 9.58 -11.48
N GLU A 275 2.60 9.93 -10.48
CA GLU A 275 2.05 11.30 -10.36
C GLU A 275 3.15 12.36 -10.29
N ALA A 276 4.18 12.12 -9.49
CA ALA A 276 5.30 13.04 -9.33
C ALA A 276 6.17 13.08 -10.60
N GLU A 277 6.45 11.94 -11.21
CA GLU A 277 7.25 11.82 -12.44
C GLU A 277 6.56 12.49 -13.63
N ILE A 278 5.25 12.29 -13.78
CA ILE A 278 4.42 12.95 -14.79
C ILE A 278 4.41 14.46 -14.58
N ALA A 279 4.17 14.93 -13.35
CA ALA A 279 4.16 16.35 -13.05
C ALA A 279 5.52 17.02 -13.32
N LEU A 280 6.62 16.33 -12.97
CA LEU A 280 7.99 16.77 -13.24
C LEU A 280 8.24 16.93 -14.74
N LEU A 281 7.93 15.90 -15.53
CA LEU A 281 8.15 15.91 -16.99
C LEU A 281 7.21 16.86 -17.73
N ARG A 282 6.05 17.20 -17.16
CA ARG A 282 5.15 18.21 -17.72
C ARG A 282 5.50 19.64 -17.31
N GLY A 283 6.41 19.82 -16.34
CA GLY A 283 6.68 21.11 -15.74
C GLY A 283 5.50 21.66 -14.90
N ASP A 284 4.62 20.78 -14.41
CA ASP A 284 3.39 21.13 -13.68
C ASP A 284 3.45 20.72 -12.20
N VAL A 285 4.67 20.63 -11.63
CA VAL A 285 4.85 20.28 -10.22
C VAL A 285 4.15 21.29 -9.30
N ALA A 286 4.25 22.58 -9.62
CA ALA A 286 3.62 23.64 -8.83
C ALA A 286 2.09 23.57 -8.86
N GLY A 287 1.50 23.33 -10.04
CA GLY A 287 0.06 23.19 -10.19
C GLY A 287 -0.46 21.92 -9.52
N ARG A 288 0.32 20.84 -9.56
CA ARG A 288 -0.08 19.55 -9.00
C ARG A 288 0.09 19.44 -7.48
N PHE A 289 1.21 19.92 -6.94
CA PHE A 289 1.58 19.74 -5.52
C PHE A 289 1.60 21.05 -4.71
N GLY A 290 1.38 22.20 -5.36
CA GLY A 290 1.42 23.51 -4.73
C GLY A 290 2.83 24.13 -4.66
N PRO A 291 2.93 25.46 -4.47
CA PRO A 291 4.20 26.17 -4.33
C PRO A 291 4.98 25.77 -3.06
N GLU A 292 4.27 25.29 -2.04
CA GLU A 292 4.87 24.78 -0.81
C GLU A 292 5.81 23.60 -1.08
N PHE A 293 5.41 22.66 -1.95
CA PHE A 293 6.23 21.49 -2.29
C PHE A 293 7.55 21.88 -2.95
N LEU A 294 7.52 22.84 -3.88
CA LEU A 294 8.74 23.36 -4.52
C LEU A 294 9.69 23.99 -3.50
N THR A 295 9.13 24.75 -2.56
CA THR A 295 9.92 25.36 -1.48
C THR A 295 10.62 24.29 -0.63
N GLU A 296 9.97 23.16 -0.34
CA GLU A 296 10.59 22.05 0.40
C GLU A 296 11.71 21.37 -0.40
N VAL A 297 11.50 21.15 -1.69
CA VAL A 297 12.52 20.57 -2.59
C VAL A 297 13.75 21.48 -2.66
N GLU A 298 13.56 22.79 -2.80
CA GLU A 298 14.64 23.77 -2.80
C GLU A 298 15.42 23.79 -1.47
N GLN A 299 14.72 23.71 -0.33
CA GLN A 299 15.35 23.61 0.98
C GLN A 299 16.20 22.34 1.09
N LEU A 300 15.73 21.22 0.55
CA LEU A 300 16.47 19.97 0.53
C LEU A 300 17.72 20.06 -0.35
N HIS A 301 17.62 20.66 -1.54
CA HIS A 301 18.78 20.92 -2.41
C HIS A 301 19.79 21.85 -1.74
N HIS A 302 19.33 22.93 -1.11
CA HIS A 302 20.19 23.84 -0.36
C HIS A 302 20.93 23.12 0.77
N PHE A 303 20.24 22.23 1.48
CA PHE A 303 20.85 21.40 2.52
C PHE A 303 21.93 20.47 1.98
N PHE A 304 21.64 19.70 0.93
CA PHE A 304 22.62 18.79 0.32
C PHE A 304 23.86 19.54 -0.16
N LYS A 305 23.66 20.68 -0.84
CA LYS A 305 24.75 21.56 -1.29
C LYS A 305 25.57 22.09 -0.12
N GLY A 306 24.94 22.56 0.95
CA GLY A 306 25.61 23.05 2.16
C GLY A 306 26.40 21.98 2.92
N LYS A 307 26.13 20.69 2.67
CA LYS A 307 26.86 19.56 3.24
C LYS A 307 27.88 18.93 2.30
N GLU A 308 28.02 19.45 1.08
CA GLU A 308 28.84 18.85 0.02
C GLU A 308 28.47 17.37 -0.24
N ILE A 309 27.20 17.01 -0.02
CA ILE A 309 26.66 15.67 -0.27
C ILE A 309 25.94 15.71 -1.62
N GLU A 310 26.37 14.87 -2.56
CA GLU A 310 25.60 14.65 -3.79
C GLU A 310 24.33 13.87 -3.43
N SER A 311 23.18 14.51 -3.60
CA SER A 311 21.87 14.01 -3.15
C SER A 311 21.52 12.66 -3.75
N ARG A 312 21.83 12.43 -5.02
CA ARG A 312 21.48 11.21 -5.74
C ARG A 312 22.34 10.04 -5.27
N SER A 313 23.66 10.20 -5.21
CA SER A 313 24.59 9.23 -4.65
C SER A 313 24.22 8.85 -3.22
N TYR A 314 23.91 9.83 -2.36
CA TYR A 314 23.50 9.55 -1.00
C TYR A 314 22.26 8.66 -0.91
N VAL A 315 21.22 8.99 -1.69
CA VAL A 315 19.97 8.20 -1.72
C VAL A 315 20.25 6.78 -2.20
N LEU A 316 21.02 6.62 -3.28
CA LEU A 316 21.34 5.32 -3.87
C LEU A 316 22.23 4.46 -2.97
N ASP A 317 23.23 5.05 -2.32
CA ASP A 317 24.15 4.34 -1.44
C ASP A 317 23.43 3.83 -0.19
N VAL A 318 22.56 4.66 0.39
CA VAL A 318 21.75 4.24 1.54
C VAL A 318 20.75 3.15 1.15
N TRP A 319 20.09 3.25 -0.02
CA TRP A 319 19.22 2.18 -0.50
C TRP A 319 19.99 0.89 -0.77
N THR A 320 21.18 0.97 -1.35
CA THR A 320 22.06 -0.17 -1.62
C THR A 320 22.50 -0.84 -0.31
N LEU A 321 22.90 -0.05 0.68
CA LEU A 321 23.24 -0.51 2.03
C LEU A 321 22.05 -1.21 2.70
N LEU A 322 20.86 -0.60 2.68
CA LEU A 322 19.64 -1.17 3.25
C LEU A 322 19.21 -2.47 2.58
N LYS A 323 19.51 -2.62 1.28
CA LYS A 323 19.14 -3.81 0.51
C LYS A 323 20.12 -4.96 0.73
N ASN A 324 21.42 -4.67 0.76
CA ASN A 324 22.47 -5.69 0.66
C ASN A 324 23.15 -6.01 2.00
N ASP A 325 23.06 -5.13 3.01
CA ASP A 325 23.70 -5.32 4.30
C ASP A 325 22.65 -5.45 5.41
N ALA A 326 22.33 -6.70 5.77
CA ALA A 326 21.36 -7.02 6.81
C ALA A 326 21.77 -6.47 8.20
N LYS A 327 23.07 -6.32 8.48
CA LYS A 327 23.58 -5.78 9.74
C LYS A 327 23.42 -4.27 9.78
N ALA A 328 23.77 -3.56 8.70
CA ALA A 328 23.55 -2.13 8.58
C ALA A 328 22.05 -1.77 8.52
N LYS A 329 21.22 -2.62 7.89
CA LYS A 329 19.76 -2.48 7.90
C LYS A 329 19.16 -2.69 9.29
N LYS A 330 19.69 -3.65 10.07
CA LYS A 330 19.27 -3.87 11.47
C LYS A 330 19.69 -2.70 12.37
N ALA A 331 20.86 -2.11 12.12
CA ALA A 331 21.37 -0.98 12.89
C ALA A 331 20.57 0.32 12.65
N ASP A 332 20.14 0.56 11.40
CA ASP A 332 19.32 1.72 11.06
C ASP A 332 18.35 1.38 9.91
N PRO A 333 17.09 1.01 10.16
CA PRO A 333 16.21 0.51 9.11
C PRO A 333 15.56 1.62 8.27
N ARG A 334 15.82 2.89 8.61
CA ARG A 334 15.14 4.07 8.08
C ARG A 334 15.59 4.37 6.66
N GLU A 335 14.69 5.00 5.89
CA GLU A 335 14.92 5.34 4.48
C GLU A 335 15.93 6.49 4.34
N PRO A 336 16.52 6.72 3.14
CA PRO A 336 17.61 7.69 2.99
C PRO A 336 17.32 9.07 3.56
N LEU A 337 16.17 9.67 3.25
CA LEU A 337 15.81 11.00 3.76
C LEU A 337 15.58 11.02 5.27
N GLU A 338 15.13 9.91 5.86
CA GLU A 338 14.96 9.76 7.32
C GLU A 338 16.30 9.56 8.05
N ARG A 339 17.26 8.86 7.41
CA ARG A 339 18.63 8.75 7.91
C ARG A 339 19.35 10.08 7.87
N LEU A 340 19.17 10.84 6.78
CA LEU A 340 19.71 12.18 6.59
C LEU A 340 19.27 13.10 7.73
N ARG A 341 18.00 13.04 8.11
CA ARG A 341 17.40 13.80 9.21
C ARG A 341 17.97 13.47 10.60
N LYS A 342 18.43 12.24 10.87
CA LYS A 342 19.02 11.86 12.18
C LYS A 342 20.51 12.12 12.27
N ASN A 343 21.25 11.90 11.18
CA ASN A 343 22.71 12.01 11.19
C ASN A 343 23.21 13.46 11.10
N ASN A 344 22.34 14.41 10.79
CA ASN A 344 22.63 15.84 10.82
C ASN A 344 21.38 16.59 11.31
N PRO A 345 21.28 16.92 12.61
CA PRO A 345 20.26 17.82 13.12
C PRO A 345 20.63 19.25 12.71
N MET A 346 20.56 19.54 11.41
CA MET A 346 20.70 20.92 10.93
C MET A 346 19.33 21.57 11.00
N GLU A 347 19.30 22.76 11.60
CA GLU A 347 18.16 23.67 11.70
C GLU A 347 17.69 24.11 10.31
N ILE A 348 17.09 23.21 9.55
CA ILE A 348 16.14 23.57 8.52
C ILE A 348 14.83 23.76 9.28
N HIS A 349 14.34 25.00 9.34
CA HIS A 349 12.98 25.29 9.79
C HIS A 349 11.97 24.65 8.82
N ALA A 350 11.83 23.33 8.88
CA ALA A 350 10.80 22.57 8.19
C ALA A 350 9.48 22.72 8.95
N LYS A 351 8.82 23.86 8.71
CA LYS A 351 7.37 23.99 8.92
C LYS A 351 6.66 23.38 7.71
N GLN A 352 6.38 22.08 7.79
CA GLN A 352 5.37 21.31 7.03
C GLN A 352 5.58 19.87 7.53
N VAL A 353 4.78 19.28 8.42
CA VAL A 353 3.36 19.32 8.65
C VAL A 353 2.52 19.08 7.39
N ARG A 354 2.34 17.78 7.14
CA ARG A 354 1.15 17.20 6.49
C ARG A 354 -0.11 17.97 6.91
N PRO A 355 -1.08 18.23 6.01
CA PRO A 355 -2.34 18.88 6.39
C PRO A 355 -3.08 18.17 7.53
N ASP A 356 -2.77 16.90 7.82
CA ASP A 356 -3.37 16.15 8.93
C ASP A 356 -2.60 16.13 10.26
N VAL A 357 -1.36 16.64 10.32
CA VAL A 357 -0.53 16.54 11.54
C VAL A 357 -0.39 17.87 12.29
N LYS A 358 -0.82 19.02 11.72
CA LYS A 358 -0.63 20.34 12.38
C LYS A 358 -1.45 20.53 13.63
N ASN A 359 -2.52 19.76 13.80
CA ASN A 359 -3.42 19.97 14.91
C ASN A 359 -3.62 18.76 15.82
N ARG A 360 -2.74 17.75 15.88
CA ARG A 360 -2.89 16.73 16.96
C ARG A 360 -2.90 17.36 18.36
N ALA A 361 -2.18 18.47 18.57
CA ALA A 361 -2.20 19.24 19.82
C ALA A 361 -3.54 19.94 20.08
N ASP A 362 -4.26 20.29 19.02
CA ASP A 362 -5.53 21.03 19.05
C ASP A 362 -6.74 20.13 18.71
N ARG A 363 -6.53 18.83 18.48
CA ARG A 363 -7.56 17.88 18.10
C ARG A 363 -8.06 17.10 19.30
N ALA A 364 -9.37 17.00 19.42
CA ALA A 364 -10.04 16.24 20.45
C ALA A 364 -11.02 15.22 19.86
N ARG A 365 -11.34 14.20 20.65
CA ARG A 365 -12.36 13.20 20.35
C ARG A 365 -13.40 13.20 21.46
N MET A 366 -14.65 13.25 21.06
CA MET A 366 -15.80 13.16 21.95
C MET A 366 -16.58 11.89 21.65
N LEU A 367 -16.86 11.12 22.68
CA LEU A 367 -17.77 9.99 22.62
C LEU A 367 -19.00 10.30 23.45
N ILE A 368 -20.17 10.00 22.91
CA ILE A 368 -21.46 10.27 23.53
C ILE A 368 -22.33 9.02 23.41
N SER A 369 -23.01 8.67 24.50
CA SER A 369 -24.15 7.76 24.49
C SER A 369 -25.30 8.34 25.33
N CYS A 370 -26.53 8.28 24.83
CA CYS A 370 -27.71 8.81 25.54
C CYS A 370 -29.00 8.18 25.02
N PRO A 371 -30.14 8.34 25.72
CA PRO A 371 -31.44 8.03 25.15
C PRO A 371 -31.67 8.85 23.87
N ASP A 372 -32.12 8.20 22.82
CA ASP A 372 -32.35 8.84 21.52
C ASP A 372 -33.51 9.85 21.58
N GLY A 373 -33.40 10.90 20.77
CA GLY A 373 -34.38 11.97 20.71
C GLY A 373 -33.99 13.09 19.75
N PRO A 374 -34.97 13.88 19.29
CA PRO A 374 -34.71 14.96 18.36
C PRO A 374 -33.82 16.03 18.99
N GLY A 375 -32.88 16.54 18.19
CA GLY A 375 -32.06 17.70 18.54
C GLY A 375 -30.70 17.38 19.18
N ILE A 376 -30.34 16.12 19.39
CA ILE A 376 -29.03 15.73 19.95
C ILE A 376 -27.89 16.23 19.05
N VAL A 377 -27.87 15.81 17.78
CA VAL A 377 -26.82 16.22 16.82
C VAL A 377 -26.78 17.73 16.66
N ALA A 378 -27.94 18.39 16.60
CA ALA A 378 -28.04 19.84 16.49
C ALA A 378 -27.44 20.55 17.72
N ALA A 379 -27.73 20.07 18.93
CA ALA A 379 -27.19 20.64 20.15
C ALA A 379 -25.68 20.45 20.25
N VAL A 380 -25.16 19.25 19.96
CA VAL A 380 -23.73 18.96 20.04
C VAL A 380 -22.93 19.72 18.98
N SER A 381 -23.38 19.72 17.73
CA SER A 381 -22.71 20.45 16.65
C SER A 381 -22.77 21.97 16.86
N HIS A 382 -23.90 22.49 17.33
CA HIS A 382 -24.01 23.91 17.67
C HIS A 382 -23.11 24.30 18.84
N PHE A 383 -23.05 23.47 19.88
CA PHE A 383 -22.14 23.66 21.00
C PHE A 383 -20.68 23.75 20.53
N LEU A 384 -20.22 22.77 19.74
CA LEU A 384 -18.86 22.77 19.19
C LEU A 384 -18.60 24.03 18.35
N TYR A 385 -19.57 24.43 17.52
CA TYR A 385 -19.48 25.66 16.74
C TYR A 385 -19.36 26.93 17.60
N GLN A 386 -20.13 27.05 18.70
CA GLN A 386 -20.05 28.19 19.62
C GLN A 386 -18.68 28.33 20.29
N HIS A 387 -17.99 27.21 20.50
CA HIS A 387 -16.62 27.19 21.01
C HIS A 387 -15.55 27.38 19.93
N GLY A 388 -15.94 27.56 18.67
CA GLY A 388 -15.02 27.73 17.55
C GLY A 388 -14.33 26.44 17.12
N ALA A 389 -14.89 25.28 17.47
CA ALA A 389 -14.38 24.00 17.02
C ALA A 389 -14.79 23.70 15.56
N ASN A 390 -13.89 23.06 14.82
CA ASN A 390 -14.15 22.55 13.47
C ASN A 390 -14.22 21.02 13.50
N ILE A 391 -15.37 20.46 13.15
CA ILE A 391 -15.55 19.01 13.09
C ILE A 391 -14.77 18.43 11.91
N VAL A 392 -13.95 17.41 12.17
CA VAL A 392 -13.12 16.70 11.20
C VAL A 392 -13.74 15.36 10.82
N GLN A 393 -14.29 14.65 11.79
CA GLN A 393 -15.01 13.39 11.60
C GLN A 393 -16.21 13.35 12.55
N SER A 394 -17.34 12.83 12.07
CA SER A 394 -18.55 12.68 12.87
C SER A 394 -19.28 11.41 12.45
N ASP A 395 -19.34 10.44 13.36
CA ASP A 395 -20.05 9.19 13.19
C ASP A 395 -21.18 9.12 14.22
N GLN A 396 -22.35 8.63 13.80
CA GLN A 396 -23.52 8.51 14.67
C GLN A 396 -24.29 7.23 14.37
N TYR A 397 -24.89 6.66 15.41
CA TYR A 397 -25.68 5.44 15.32
C TYR A 397 -26.84 5.47 16.32
N THR A 398 -28.00 5.02 15.89
CA THR A 398 -29.21 4.89 16.73
C THR A 398 -29.65 3.44 16.73
N MET A 399 -29.86 2.86 17.92
CA MET A 399 -30.34 1.47 18.04
C MET A 399 -31.84 1.32 17.70
N ASP A 400 -32.66 2.30 18.05
CA ASP A 400 -34.09 2.36 17.71
C ASP A 400 -34.57 3.83 17.66
N PRO A 401 -34.95 4.36 16.47
CA PRO A 401 -35.44 5.73 16.33
C PRO A 401 -36.75 6.05 17.09
N ALA A 402 -37.46 5.04 17.60
CA ALA A 402 -38.71 5.23 18.36
C ALA A 402 -38.50 5.37 19.88
N GLY A 403 -37.25 5.26 20.38
CA GLY A 403 -36.94 5.40 21.81
C GLY A 403 -35.75 4.57 22.32
N GLY A 404 -34.81 4.23 21.44
CA GLY A 404 -33.60 3.48 21.78
C GLY A 404 -32.47 4.37 22.30
N MET A 405 -31.24 3.87 22.17
CA MET A 405 -30.03 4.62 22.51
C MET A 405 -29.41 5.24 21.25
N PHE A 406 -28.86 6.44 21.42
CA PHE A 406 -28.08 7.19 20.45
C PHE A 406 -26.60 7.18 20.85
N PHE A 407 -25.73 6.98 19.87
CA PHE A 407 -24.28 6.94 20.02
C PHE A 407 -23.64 7.89 19.01
N MET A 408 -22.60 8.60 19.43
CA MET A 408 -21.89 9.52 18.56
C MET A 408 -20.40 9.55 18.89
N ARG A 409 -19.58 9.59 17.85
CA ARG A 409 -18.15 9.89 17.91
C ARG A 409 -17.87 11.12 17.07
N ILE A 410 -17.27 12.13 17.67
CA ILE A 410 -16.86 13.35 16.97
C ILE A 410 -15.36 13.55 17.17
N GLU A 411 -14.62 13.73 16.09
CA GLU A 411 -13.26 14.23 16.10
C GLU A 411 -13.27 15.66 15.58
N PHE A 412 -12.69 16.61 16.32
CA PHE A 412 -12.73 18.03 15.98
C PHE A 412 -11.44 18.75 16.36
N ASP A 413 -11.11 19.78 15.59
CA ASP A 413 -10.00 20.69 15.86
C ASP A 413 -10.52 21.93 16.62
N LEU A 414 -9.85 22.30 17.70
CA LEU A 414 -10.12 23.48 18.50
C LEU A 414 -8.79 24.18 18.86
N PRO A 415 -8.55 25.41 18.37
CA PRO A 415 -7.31 26.12 18.67
C PRO A 415 -7.03 26.26 20.17
N GLN A 416 -5.77 26.09 20.57
CA GLN A 416 -5.35 26.15 21.99
C GLN A 416 -6.11 25.16 22.87
N LEU A 417 -6.31 23.93 22.37
CA LEU A 417 -7.13 22.92 23.03
C LEU A 417 -6.73 22.70 24.48
N SER A 418 -5.44 22.64 24.80
CA SER A 418 -4.98 22.41 26.18
C SER A 418 -5.49 23.46 27.19
N VAL A 419 -5.66 24.70 26.76
CA VAL A 419 -6.20 25.80 27.57
C VAL A 419 -7.73 25.79 27.57
N ASN A 420 -8.33 25.47 26.42
CA ASN A 420 -9.78 25.55 26.22
C ASN A 420 -10.54 24.29 26.66
N LEU A 421 -9.87 23.13 26.78
CA LEU A 421 -10.46 21.84 27.08
C LEU A 421 -11.22 21.82 28.44
N PRO A 422 -10.67 22.35 29.56
CA PRO A 422 -11.41 22.37 30.82
C PRO A 422 -12.68 23.21 30.76
N LYS A 423 -12.64 24.33 30.03
CA LYS A 423 -13.82 25.18 29.82
C LYS A 423 -14.85 24.48 28.93
N LEU A 424 -14.41 23.87 27.83
CA LEU A 424 -15.27 23.09 26.94
C LEU A 424 -15.96 21.96 27.71
N GLN A 425 -15.26 21.27 28.60
CA GLN A 425 -15.84 20.21 29.44
C GLN A 425 -16.90 20.77 30.40
N ALA A 426 -16.60 21.88 31.09
CA ALA A 426 -17.55 22.51 32.01
C ALA A 426 -18.81 23.01 31.30
N ASP A 427 -18.65 23.65 30.15
CA ASP A 427 -19.76 24.23 29.38
C ASP A 427 -20.61 23.12 28.70
N PHE A 428 -20.01 21.98 28.33
CA PHE A 428 -20.75 20.85 27.74
C PHE A 428 -21.70 20.16 28.73
N GLU A 429 -21.46 20.30 30.04
CA GLU A 429 -22.27 19.66 31.08
C GLU A 429 -23.76 20.06 31.01
N GLU A 430 -24.06 21.29 30.57
CA GLU A 430 -25.44 21.73 30.34
C GLU A 430 -26.13 20.91 29.24
N VAL A 431 -25.42 20.69 28.12
CA VAL A 431 -25.92 19.88 26.99
C VAL A 431 -26.04 18.42 27.42
N ALA A 432 -25.01 17.89 28.08
CA ALA A 432 -24.99 16.52 28.57
C ALA A 432 -26.15 16.24 29.54
N SER A 433 -26.37 17.13 30.51
CA SER A 433 -27.46 17.05 31.47
C SER A 433 -28.84 17.09 30.81
N ARG A 434 -29.03 17.97 29.81
CA ARG A 434 -30.30 18.10 29.07
C ARG A 434 -30.71 16.81 28.36
N PHE A 435 -29.75 16.11 27.77
CA PHE A 435 -29.99 14.87 27.00
C PHE A 435 -29.65 13.59 27.78
N LYS A 436 -29.23 13.70 29.05
CA LYS A 436 -28.79 12.57 29.88
C LYS A 436 -27.66 11.78 29.23
N MET A 437 -26.65 12.48 28.76
CA MET A 437 -25.49 11.89 28.07
C MET A 437 -24.51 11.28 29.07
N ASP A 438 -24.10 10.05 28.80
CA ASP A 438 -22.81 9.52 29.23
C ASP A 438 -21.79 9.86 28.14
N TRP A 439 -20.76 10.61 28.49
CA TRP A 439 -19.85 11.19 27.52
C TRP A 439 -18.41 11.20 28.03
N SER A 440 -17.48 11.21 27.08
CA SER A 440 -16.07 11.42 27.36
C SER A 440 -15.46 12.33 26.31
N LEU A 441 -14.43 13.06 26.71
CA LEU A 441 -13.70 13.96 25.84
C LEU A 441 -12.20 13.80 26.11
N SER A 442 -11.46 13.44 25.06
CA SER A 442 -10.02 13.19 25.11
C SER A 442 -9.29 14.06 24.09
N ALA A 443 -8.12 14.58 24.46
CA ALA A 443 -7.21 15.20 23.51
C ALA A 443 -6.46 14.10 22.75
N VAL A 444 -6.38 14.21 21.41
CA VAL A 444 -5.66 13.22 20.57
C VAL A 444 -4.15 13.23 20.87
N SER A 445 -3.61 14.35 21.35
CA SER A 445 -2.21 14.44 21.79
C SER A 445 -1.89 13.60 23.04
N ARG A 446 -2.89 13.26 23.86
CA ARG A 446 -2.70 12.43 25.05
C ARG A 446 -2.72 10.96 24.62
N LYS A 447 -1.54 10.36 24.49
CA LYS A 447 -1.41 8.92 24.26
C LYS A 447 -1.94 8.14 25.46
N LYS A 448 -2.75 7.12 25.19
CA LYS A 448 -3.21 6.18 26.22
C LYS A 448 -2.04 5.33 26.71
N LYS A 449 -1.94 5.11 28.01
CA LYS A 449 -0.94 4.22 28.62
C LYS A 449 -1.48 2.79 28.70
N LEU A 450 -0.77 1.86 28.08
CA LEU A 450 -1.10 0.43 28.02
C LEU A 450 -0.24 -0.36 29.02
N ALA A 451 -0.87 -1.29 29.74
CA ALA A 451 -0.17 -2.41 30.38
C ALA A 451 -0.48 -3.70 29.61
N ILE A 452 0.54 -4.46 29.22
CA ILE A 452 0.35 -5.71 28.47
C ILE A 452 0.65 -6.90 29.37
N PHE A 453 -0.28 -7.85 29.45
CA PHE A 453 -0.16 -9.08 30.20
C PHE A 453 0.08 -10.23 29.23
N VAL A 454 1.12 -11.02 29.47
CA VAL A 454 1.52 -12.15 28.60
C VAL A 454 1.88 -13.38 29.42
N SER A 455 1.58 -14.57 28.92
CA SER A 455 2.09 -15.82 29.49
C SER A 455 3.29 -16.33 28.67
N LYS A 456 3.22 -17.53 28.08
CA LYS A 456 4.31 -18.11 27.28
C LYS A 456 4.16 -17.88 25.78
N GLU A 457 2.93 -17.63 25.31
CA GLU A 457 2.67 -17.42 23.90
C GLU A 457 2.93 -15.96 23.55
N ASP A 458 3.77 -15.75 22.55
CA ASP A 458 4.41 -14.48 22.23
C ASP A 458 3.74 -13.72 21.09
N HIS A 459 3.06 -14.41 20.17
CA HIS A 459 2.60 -13.88 18.89
C HIS A 459 1.72 -12.62 19.00
N CYS A 460 0.88 -12.52 20.02
CA CYS A 460 0.06 -11.32 20.26
C CYS A 460 0.88 -10.15 20.81
N LEU A 461 1.79 -10.41 21.75
CA LEU A 461 2.68 -9.40 22.32
C LEU A 461 3.62 -8.84 21.24
N VAL A 462 4.24 -9.72 20.46
CA VAL A 462 5.18 -9.36 19.38
C VAL A 462 4.49 -8.47 18.34
N GLU A 463 3.26 -8.79 17.97
CA GLU A 463 2.48 -7.97 17.03
C GLU A 463 2.20 -6.56 17.58
N LEU A 464 1.76 -6.46 18.83
CA LEU A 464 1.49 -5.16 19.47
C LEU A 464 2.76 -4.31 19.61
N LEU A 465 3.88 -4.91 20.01
CA LEU A 465 5.17 -4.23 20.09
C LEU A 465 5.66 -3.76 18.72
N TRP A 466 5.48 -4.59 17.69
CA TRP A 466 5.84 -4.24 16.32
C TRP A 466 5.02 -3.06 15.79
N GLN A 467 3.69 -3.07 15.96
CA GLN A 467 2.83 -1.96 15.54
C GLN A 467 3.11 -0.68 16.33
N TRP A 468 3.39 -0.80 17.63
CA TRP A 468 3.82 0.34 18.45
C TRP A 468 5.12 0.95 17.95
N GLN A 469 6.14 0.13 17.68
CA GLN A 469 7.43 0.60 17.16
C GLN A 469 7.31 1.20 15.76
N ALA A 470 6.41 0.69 14.92
CA ALA A 470 6.13 1.21 13.59
C ALA A 470 5.34 2.54 13.62
N GLY A 471 4.74 2.90 14.76
CA GLY A 471 3.85 4.06 14.90
C GLY A 471 2.41 3.79 14.45
N ASP A 472 2.06 2.54 14.13
CA ASP A 472 0.72 2.11 13.73
C ASP A 472 -0.25 1.96 14.91
N LEU A 473 0.30 1.81 16.13
CA LEU A 473 -0.42 1.84 17.40
C LEU A 473 -0.02 3.09 18.20
N ASP A 474 -0.90 4.10 18.19
CA ASP A 474 -0.63 5.42 18.79
C ASP A 474 -0.92 5.48 20.29
N ALA A 475 -0.11 4.75 21.06
CA ALA A 475 -0.20 4.66 22.51
C ALA A 475 1.20 4.58 23.15
N ASP A 476 1.25 4.63 24.47
CA ASP A 476 2.47 4.41 25.25
C ASP A 476 2.37 3.06 25.95
N ILE A 477 3.27 2.13 25.63
CA ILE A 477 3.35 0.85 26.34
C ILE A 477 4.16 1.08 27.61
N ALA A 478 3.46 1.20 28.75
CA ALA A 478 4.06 1.58 30.01
C ALA A 478 4.86 0.42 30.65
N LEU A 479 4.34 -0.80 30.56
CA LEU A 479 4.97 -2.00 31.11
C LEU A 479 4.37 -3.29 30.55
N VAL A 480 5.12 -4.38 30.69
CA VAL A 480 4.64 -5.74 30.46
C VAL A 480 4.69 -6.53 31.77
N VAL A 481 3.59 -7.22 32.08
CA VAL A 481 3.49 -8.16 33.19
C VAL A 481 3.43 -9.57 32.65
N SER A 482 4.17 -10.49 33.26
CA SER A 482 4.08 -11.90 32.94
C SER A 482 4.20 -12.80 34.15
N ASN A 483 3.52 -13.94 34.11
CA ASN A 483 3.73 -15.03 35.06
C ASN A 483 4.95 -15.89 34.71
N HIS A 484 5.66 -15.59 33.62
CA HIS A 484 6.85 -16.28 33.16
C HIS A 484 8.00 -15.31 32.79
N LEU A 485 9.18 -15.86 32.50
CA LEU A 485 10.36 -15.08 32.10
C LEU A 485 10.63 -15.12 30.58
N ASP A 486 9.86 -15.92 29.83
CA ASP A 486 10.11 -16.26 28.42
C ASP A 486 10.28 -15.02 27.51
N MET A 487 9.52 -13.94 27.78
CA MET A 487 9.53 -12.72 26.95
C MET A 487 10.34 -11.56 27.55
N LYS A 488 11.04 -11.77 28.67
CA LYS A 488 11.73 -10.70 29.39
C LYS A 488 12.77 -9.98 28.53
N ASP A 489 13.75 -10.71 28.03
CA ASP A 489 14.86 -10.14 27.26
C ASP A 489 14.35 -9.45 25.97
N TYR A 490 13.30 -10.01 25.36
CA TYR A 490 12.68 -9.42 24.17
C TYR A 490 12.04 -8.07 24.49
N VAL A 491 11.21 -7.98 25.53
CA VAL A 491 10.51 -6.74 25.92
C VAL A 491 11.50 -5.67 26.40
N GLU A 492 12.45 -6.04 27.26
CA GLU A 492 13.44 -5.09 27.79
C GLU A 492 14.32 -4.50 26.68
N SER A 493 14.51 -5.22 25.56
CA SER A 493 15.23 -4.69 24.40
C SER A 493 14.55 -3.50 23.71
N PHE A 494 13.24 -3.29 23.94
CA PHE A 494 12.48 -2.11 23.49
C PHE A 494 12.47 -0.98 24.53
N GLY A 495 13.15 -1.15 25.66
CA GLY A 495 13.16 -0.18 26.77
C GLY A 495 11.88 -0.18 27.62
N ILE A 496 11.06 -1.22 27.50
CA ILE A 496 9.80 -1.35 28.25
C ILE A 496 10.06 -2.15 29.53
N PRO A 497 9.61 -1.68 30.71
CA PRO A 497 9.71 -2.43 31.96
C PRO A 497 9.00 -3.79 31.89
N TYR A 498 9.69 -4.85 32.30
CA TYR A 498 9.13 -6.20 32.40
C TYR A 498 9.03 -6.67 33.85
N HIS A 499 7.82 -7.03 34.28
CA HIS A 499 7.55 -7.48 35.64
C HIS A 499 7.16 -8.96 35.65
N HIS A 500 8.04 -9.79 36.19
CA HIS A 500 7.77 -11.21 36.42
C HIS A 500 7.03 -11.41 37.74
N ILE A 501 5.75 -11.76 37.66
CA ILE A 501 4.86 -12.01 38.80
C ILE A 501 4.26 -13.42 38.66
N PRO A 502 4.92 -14.46 39.23
CA PRO A 502 4.43 -15.83 39.14
C PRO A 502 3.10 -16.00 39.89
N VAL A 503 2.20 -16.82 39.32
CA VAL A 503 0.87 -17.08 39.87
C VAL A 503 0.70 -18.58 40.08
N THR A 504 0.30 -18.97 41.29
CA THR A 504 -0.20 -20.33 41.61
C THR A 504 -1.62 -20.22 42.16
N ALA A 505 -2.29 -21.36 42.34
CA ALA A 505 -3.64 -21.39 42.92
C ALA A 505 -3.69 -20.73 44.31
N ASP A 506 -2.64 -20.94 45.13
CA ASP A 506 -2.57 -20.42 46.50
C ASP A 506 -2.12 -18.96 46.57
N THR A 507 -1.32 -18.48 45.61
CA THR A 507 -0.74 -17.12 45.62
C THR A 507 -1.51 -16.12 44.76
N LYS A 508 -2.62 -16.52 44.13
CA LYS A 508 -3.34 -15.69 43.15
C LYS A 508 -3.71 -14.31 43.67
N LYS A 509 -4.24 -14.22 44.89
CA LYS A 509 -4.67 -12.94 45.49
C LYS A 509 -3.48 -12.00 45.72
N GLU A 510 -2.36 -12.53 46.20
CA GLU A 510 -1.13 -11.75 46.41
C GLU A 510 -0.49 -11.31 45.09
N ALA A 511 -0.54 -12.17 44.08
CA ALA A 511 -0.03 -11.87 42.75
C ALA A 511 -0.84 -10.77 42.08
N GLU A 512 -2.17 -10.83 42.10
CA GLU A 512 -3.04 -9.78 41.57
C GLU A 512 -2.86 -8.44 42.31
N GLN A 513 -2.64 -8.47 43.64
CA GLN A 513 -2.30 -7.26 44.38
C GLN A 513 -0.98 -6.65 43.88
N ARG A 514 0.06 -7.45 43.71
CA ARG A 514 1.33 -6.99 43.12
C ARG A 514 1.18 -6.45 41.70
N GLN A 515 0.30 -7.05 40.90
CA GLN A 515 0.00 -6.58 39.56
C GLN A 515 -0.61 -5.18 39.62
N LEU A 516 -1.61 -4.95 40.49
CA LEU A 516 -2.20 -3.63 40.72
C LEU A 516 -1.16 -2.62 41.20
N ASP A 517 -0.30 -3.00 42.14
CA ASP A 517 0.75 -2.12 42.68
C ASP A 517 1.75 -1.67 41.60
N VAL A 518 2.10 -2.56 40.66
CA VAL A 518 3.02 -2.28 39.55
C VAL A 518 2.37 -1.45 38.44
N ILE A 519 1.12 -1.76 38.11
CA ILE A 519 0.34 -1.01 37.11
C ILE A 519 0.12 0.43 37.57
N GLY A 520 -0.19 0.62 38.86
CA GLY A 520 -0.56 1.92 39.41
C GLY A 520 -1.89 2.43 38.84
N ASN A 521 -2.20 3.71 39.09
CA ASN A 521 -3.49 4.31 38.72
C ASN A 521 -3.48 5.00 37.34
N ASP A 522 -2.32 5.09 36.69
CA ASP A 522 -2.13 5.88 35.47
C ASP A 522 -2.36 5.08 34.17
N ILE A 523 -2.70 3.80 34.28
CA ILE A 523 -2.91 2.93 33.12
C ILE A 523 -4.34 3.10 32.60
N ASP A 524 -4.44 3.43 31.32
CA ASP A 524 -5.73 3.64 30.65
C ASP A 524 -6.38 2.31 30.26
N VAL A 525 -5.58 1.31 29.87
CA VAL A 525 -6.09 0.02 29.40
C VAL A 525 -5.09 -1.12 29.59
N ILE A 526 -5.60 -2.29 29.95
CA ILE A 526 -4.85 -3.53 30.13
C ILE A 526 -5.15 -4.49 28.98
N ILE A 527 -4.11 -5.03 28.35
CA ILE A 527 -4.23 -5.96 27.23
C ILE A 527 -3.78 -7.35 27.67
N LEU A 528 -4.69 -8.32 27.64
CA LEU A 528 -4.36 -9.73 27.87
C LEU A 528 -3.90 -10.36 26.54
N ALA A 529 -2.62 -10.16 26.21
CA ALA A 529 -1.98 -10.75 25.04
C ALA A 529 -1.68 -12.23 25.30
N ARG A 530 -2.72 -13.07 25.26
CA ARG A 530 -2.67 -14.50 25.60
C ARG A 530 -2.15 -14.76 27.01
N TYR A 531 -2.61 -13.94 27.96
CA TYR A 531 -2.42 -14.19 29.37
C TYR A 531 -3.37 -15.29 29.85
N MET A 532 -2.82 -16.38 30.37
CA MET A 532 -3.57 -17.62 30.60
C MET A 532 -4.12 -17.76 32.03
N GLN A 533 -4.01 -16.73 32.87
CA GLN A 533 -4.61 -16.71 34.20
C GLN A 533 -5.94 -15.96 34.18
N ILE A 534 -6.95 -16.53 34.85
CA ILE A 534 -8.26 -15.89 35.01
C ILE A 534 -8.09 -14.66 35.89
N ILE A 535 -8.59 -13.51 35.47
CA ILE A 535 -8.58 -12.26 36.24
C ILE A 535 -9.73 -12.29 37.26
N SER A 536 -9.48 -11.94 38.52
CA SER A 536 -10.53 -11.93 39.55
C SER A 536 -11.53 -10.78 39.37
N PRO A 537 -12.77 -10.92 39.92
CA PRO A 537 -13.77 -9.85 39.91
C PRO A 537 -13.27 -8.52 40.50
N MET A 538 -12.49 -8.57 41.58
CA MET A 538 -11.93 -7.38 42.23
C MET A 538 -11.02 -6.59 41.28
N PHE A 539 -10.21 -7.30 40.48
CA PHE A 539 -9.34 -6.67 39.49
C PHE A 539 -10.14 -6.09 38.32
N ILE A 540 -11.19 -6.79 37.88
CA ILE A 540 -12.08 -6.34 36.79
C ILE A 540 -12.84 -5.07 37.20
N GLU A 541 -13.32 -4.98 38.44
CA GLU A 541 -14.04 -3.81 38.94
C GLU A 541 -13.21 -2.52 38.84
N HIS A 542 -11.90 -2.61 39.09
CA HIS A 542 -10.99 -1.47 38.98
C HIS A 542 -10.78 -0.99 37.53
N TYR A 543 -10.88 -1.91 36.56
CA TYR A 543 -10.65 -1.66 35.13
C TYR A 543 -11.85 -2.05 34.27
N ARG A 544 -13.07 -1.74 34.74
CA ARG A 544 -14.30 -2.06 34.01
C ARG A 544 -14.26 -1.46 32.60
N ASN A 545 -14.51 -2.30 31.58
CA ASN A 545 -14.41 -1.95 30.15
C ASN A 545 -13.03 -1.40 29.71
N ARG A 546 -11.98 -1.70 30.48
CA ARG A 546 -10.58 -1.29 30.22
C ARG A 546 -9.60 -2.46 30.27
N ILE A 547 -10.10 -3.69 30.21
CA ILE A 547 -9.31 -4.90 30.04
C ILE A 547 -9.76 -5.57 28.74
N ILE A 548 -8.87 -5.68 27.76
CA ILE A 548 -9.15 -6.32 26.47
C ILE A 548 -8.48 -7.70 26.45
N ASN A 549 -9.25 -8.72 26.11
CA ASN A 549 -8.76 -10.09 25.98
C ASN A 549 -8.85 -10.58 24.54
N ILE A 550 -7.98 -11.53 24.18
CA ILE A 550 -8.09 -12.31 22.94
C ILE A 550 -8.43 -13.76 23.27
N HIS A 551 -9.62 -14.19 22.82
CA HIS A 551 -10.03 -15.57 22.87
C HIS A 551 -9.83 -16.22 21.51
N HIS A 552 -9.37 -17.48 21.50
CA HIS A 552 -8.87 -18.18 20.31
C HIS A 552 -9.92 -19.07 19.64
N SER A 553 -11.17 -18.72 19.86
CA SER A 553 -12.32 -19.30 19.21
C SER A 553 -13.22 -18.18 18.71
N PHE A 554 -14.07 -18.52 17.75
CA PHE A 554 -15.15 -17.65 17.29
C PHE A 554 -16.31 -17.82 18.27
N LEU A 555 -16.34 -16.97 19.31
CA LEU A 555 -17.39 -17.03 20.32
C LEU A 555 -18.77 -16.85 19.67
N PRO A 556 -19.79 -17.61 20.11
CA PRO A 556 -19.83 -18.45 21.32
C PRO A 556 -19.35 -19.91 21.14
N ALA A 557 -18.77 -20.27 19.98
CA ALA A 557 -18.36 -21.66 19.72
C ALA A 557 -17.03 -22.01 20.42
N PHE A 558 -16.97 -23.19 21.07
CA PHE A 558 -15.76 -23.75 21.70
C PHE A 558 -15.18 -22.93 22.88
N VAL A 559 -16.03 -22.60 23.86
CA VAL A 559 -15.60 -22.00 25.14
C VAL A 559 -14.77 -23.00 25.97
N GLY A 560 -13.84 -22.49 26.78
CA GLY A 560 -13.06 -23.28 27.74
C GLY A 560 -11.77 -23.90 27.18
N GLY A 561 -11.36 -25.04 27.74
CA GLY A 561 -10.03 -25.62 27.49
C GLY A 561 -9.86 -26.33 26.13
N LYS A 562 -8.69 -26.15 25.50
CA LYS A 562 -8.25 -26.83 24.26
C LYS A 562 -9.21 -26.71 23.05
N PRO A 563 -9.69 -25.50 22.68
CA PRO A 563 -10.68 -25.34 21.61
C PRO A 563 -10.18 -25.77 20.23
N TYR A 564 -8.88 -25.71 19.93
CA TYR A 564 -8.36 -26.26 18.67
C TYR A 564 -8.56 -27.78 18.53
N ALA A 565 -8.48 -28.52 19.65
CA ALA A 565 -8.79 -29.96 19.64
C ALA A 565 -10.29 -30.20 19.46
N GLN A 566 -11.13 -29.37 20.08
CA GLN A 566 -12.58 -29.44 19.90
C GLN A 566 -12.97 -29.13 18.44
N ALA A 567 -12.37 -28.10 17.84
CA ALA A 567 -12.57 -27.71 16.45
C ALA A 567 -12.15 -28.81 15.46
N TYR A 568 -10.97 -29.42 15.69
CA TYR A 568 -10.49 -30.55 14.90
C TYR A 568 -11.45 -31.74 14.96
N ASN A 569 -11.83 -32.17 16.16
CA ASN A 569 -12.75 -33.30 16.37
C ASN A 569 -14.15 -33.03 15.78
N ARG A 570 -14.57 -31.76 15.74
CA ARG A 570 -15.86 -31.35 15.15
C ARG A 570 -15.81 -31.23 13.62
N GLY A 571 -14.62 -31.24 13.02
CA GLY A 571 -14.40 -31.18 11.58
C GLY A 571 -14.74 -29.83 10.95
N VAL A 572 -14.54 -28.73 11.69
CA VAL A 572 -14.88 -27.37 11.24
C VAL A 572 -14.15 -26.98 9.96
N LYS A 573 -14.72 -26.04 9.19
CA LYS A 573 -14.11 -25.49 7.96
C LYS A 573 -13.64 -24.05 8.11
N ILE A 574 -13.88 -23.50 9.29
CA ILE A 574 -13.44 -22.17 9.72
C ILE A 574 -13.02 -22.26 11.18
N ILE A 575 -11.97 -21.53 11.54
CA ILE A 575 -11.62 -21.20 12.92
C ILE A 575 -11.52 -19.68 13.01
N GLY A 576 -11.65 -19.13 14.21
CA GLY A 576 -11.61 -17.69 14.40
C GLY A 576 -11.08 -17.30 15.77
N ALA A 577 -10.95 -15.99 15.96
CA ALA A 577 -10.60 -15.39 17.24
C ALA A 577 -11.55 -14.24 17.55
N THR A 578 -11.72 -13.96 18.83
CA THR A 578 -12.63 -12.93 19.34
C THR A 578 -11.88 -12.04 20.32
N ALA A 579 -11.77 -10.74 20.02
CA ALA A 579 -11.33 -9.75 20.98
C ALA A 579 -12.55 -9.16 21.68
N HIS A 580 -12.52 -9.09 23.02
CA HIS A 580 -13.64 -8.63 23.83
C HIS A 580 -13.15 -7.95 25.11
N TYR A 581 -14.00 -7.12 25.72
CA TYR A 581 -13.73 -6.64 27.07
C TYR A 581 -13.94 -7.76 28.09
N VAL A 582 -13.11 -7.77 29.14
CA VAL A 582 -13.24 -8.76 30.22
C VAL A 582 -14.34 -8.34 31.19
N THR A 583 -15.18 -9.30 31.53
CA THR A 583 -16.25 -9.22 32.53
C THR A 583 -16.11 -10.37 33.52
N GLU A 584 -16.92 -10.36 34.59
CA GLU A 584 -16.95 -11.49 35.55
C GLU A 584 -17.36 -12.81 34.89
N GLU A 585 -18.20 -12.75 33.86
CA GLU A 585 -18.50 -13.91 33.02
C GLU A 585 -17.29 -14.24 32.13
N LEU A 586 -16.73 -15.43 32.32
CA LEU A 586 -15.58 -15.92 31.57
C LEU A 586 -15.89 -16.00 30.08
N ASP A 587 -15.09 -15.31 29.26
CA ASP A 587 -15.27 -15.19 27.81
C ASP A 587 -16.65 -14.64 27.38
N GLY A 588 -17.40 -13.99 28.28
CA GLY A 588 -18.78 -13.54 28.06
C GLY A 588 -18.96 -12.03 27.86
N GLY A 589 -17.87 -11.26 27.88
CA GLY A 589 -17.94 -9.80 27.85
C GLY A 589 -18.21 -9.21 26.46
N PRO A 590 -18.40 -7.89 26.37
CA PRO A 590 -18.74 -7.20 25.12
C PRO A 590 -17.68 -7.42 24.04
N ILE A 591 -18.09 -8.01 22.92
CA ILE A 591 -17.23 -8.29 21.77
C ILE A 591 -16.85 -6.99 21.08
N ILE A 592 -15.56 -6.80 20.78
CA ILE A 592 -15.01 -5.65 20.05
C ILE A 592 -14.77 -6.03 18.58
N GLU A 593 -14.16 -7.19 18.33
CA GLU A 593 -13.78 -7.63 16.98
C GLU A 593 -13.76 -9.15 16.89
N GLN A 594 -14.11 -9.69 15.72
CA GLN A 594 -14.00 -11.10 15.37
C GLN A 594 -13.52 -11.28 13.94
N ASP A 595 -12.65 -12.26 13.71
CA ASP A 595 -12.23 -12.65 12.36
C ASP A 595 -12.06 -14.17 12.27
N VAL A 596 -12.11 -14.68 11.04
CA VAL A 596 -12.05 -16.12 10.75
C VAL A 596 -11.08 -16.43 9.62
N GLN A 597 -10.52 -17.63 9.62
CA GLN A 597 -9.83 -18.20 8.47
C GLN A 597 -10.36 -19.60 8.17
N ARG A 598 -10.28 -19.96 6.89
CA ARG A 598 -10.63 -21.29 6.42
C ARG A 598 -9.59 -22.32 6.88
N VAL A 599 -10.09 -23.49 7.25
CA VAL A 599 -9.31 -24.70 7.49
C VAL A 599 -9.91 -25.85 6.69
N SER A 600 -9.09 -26.83 6.36
CA SER A 600 -9.43 -27.98 5.54
C SER A 600 -9.33 -29.28 6.34
N HIS A 601 -9.74 -30.38 5.72
CA HIS A 601 -9.57 -31.72 6.30
C HIS A 601 -8.11 -32.19 6.30
N GLY A 602 -7.21 -31.48 5.60
CA GLY A 602 -5.77 -31.76 5.60
C GLY A 602 -5.01 -31.11 6.76
N ASP A 603 -5.66 -30.22 7.52
CA ASP A 603 -5.02 -29.49 8.62
C ASP A 603 -5.19 -30.24 9.94
N ASP A 604 -4.08 -30.54 10.61
CA ASP A 604 -4.07 -31.17 11.94
C ASP A 604 -4.16 -30.13 13.08
N VAL A 605 -4.25 -30.59 14.33
CA VAL A 605 -4.35 -29.70 15.51
C VAL A 605 -3.18 -28.71 15.61
N THR A 606 -2.00 -29.06 15.09
CA THR A 606 -0.81 -28.19 15.10
C THR A 606 -0.96 -27.07 14.06
N GLU A 607 -1.42 -27.41 12.86
CA GLU A 607 -1.73 -26.41 11.83
C GLU A 607 -2.88 -25.49 12.24
N LEU A 608 -3.93 -26.03 12.86
CA LEU A 608 -5.02 -25.25 13.43
C LEU A 608 -4.53 -24.22 14.44
N LYS A 609 -3.59 -24.61 15.32
CA LYS A 609 -2.94 -23.67 16.26
C LYS A 609 -2.13 -22.61 15.53
N ARG A 610 -1.36 -22.97 14.49
CA ARG A 610 -0.55 -22.03 13.71
C ARG A 610 -1.40 -20.98 12.99
N ILE A 611 -2.47 -21.43 12.32
CA ILE A 611 -3.46 -20.57 11.67
C ILE A 611 -4.12 -19.68 12.73
N GLY A 612 -4.55 -20.29 13.83
CA GLY A 612 -5.14 -19.62 14.97
C GLY A 612 -4.33 -18.46 15.54
N ARG A 613 -3.03 -18.66 15.79
CA ARG A 613 -2.10 -17.60 16.22
C ARG A 613 -2.07 -16.40 15.27
N THR A 614 -2.23 -16.65 13.97
CA THR A 614 -2.26 -15.58 12.96
C THR A 614 -3.54 -14.75 13.07
N ILE A 615 -4.69 -15.37 13.32
CA ILE A 615 -5.97 -14.68 13.48
C ILE A 615 -5.96 -13.88 14.79
N GLU A 616 -5.51 -14.51 15.89
CA GLU A 616 -5.49 -13.92 17.21
C GLU A 616 -4.71 -12.61 17.27
N ARG A 617 -3.49 -12.58 16.70
CA ARG A 617 -2.66 -11.36 16.72
C ARG A 617 -3.30 -10.21 15.92
N VAL A 618 -3.97 -10.53 14.81
CA VAL A 618 -4.62 -9.52 13.95
C VAL A 618 -5.86 -8.97 14.64
N VAL A 619 -6.73 -9.85 15.14
CA VAL A 619 -7.97 -9.49 15.84
C VAL A 619 -7.68 -8.66 17.08
N LEU A 620 -6.71 -9.08 17.91
CA LEU A 620 -6.33 -8.32 19.09
C LEU A 620 -5.79 -6.95 18.71
N ALA A 621 -4.86 -6.85 17.76
CA ALA A 621 -4.26 -5.57 17.39
C ALA A 621 -5.29 -4.56 16.86
N ARG A 622 -6.27 -5.01 16.06
CA ARG A 622 -7.41 -4.16 15.63
C ARG A 622 -8.22 -3.65 16.80
N ALA A 623 -8.62 -4.55 17.72
CA ALA A 623 -9.39 -4.18 18.90
C ALA A 623 -8.65 -3.17 19.79
N VAL A 624 -7.35 -3.38 20.04
CA VAL A 624 -6.52 -2.43 20.81
C VAL A 624 -6.44 -1.08 20.10
N LYS A 625 -6.20 -1.08 18.78
CA LYS A 625 -6.14 0.15 17.99
C LYS A 625 -7.45 0.94 18.07
N TRP A 626 -8.59 0.29 17.85
CA TRP A 626 -9.89 0.96 17.94
C TRP A 626 -10.20 1.51 19.33
N HIS A 627 -9.82 0.80 20.38
CA HIS A 627 -9.93 1.32 21.75
C HIS A 627 -9.03 2.55 21.97
N VAL A 628 -7.78 2.50 21.54
CA VAL A 628 -6.82 3.61 21.67
C VAL A 628 -7.29 4.84 20.87
N GLU A 629 -7.98 4.64 19.76
CA GLU A 629 -8.50 5.71 18.90
C GLU A 629 -9.89 6.24 19.31
N ASP A 630 -10.41 5.82 20.47
CA ASP A 630 -11.75 6.19 20.95
C ASP A 630 -12.84 5.84 19.92
N ARG A 631 -12.80 4.62 19.37
CA ARG A 631 -13.79 4.13 18.39
C ARG A 631 -14.81 3.17 18.99
N VAL A 632 -14.63 2.75 20.24
CA VAL A 632 -15.44 1.69 20.86
C VAL A 632 -16.27 2.27 22.01
N LEU A 633 -17.59 2.18 21.91
CA LEU A 633 -18.52 2.44 23.02
C LEU A 633 -19.15 1.12 23.48
N VAL A 634 -19.20 0.90 24.79
CA VAL A 634 -19.86 -0.27 25.37
C VAL A 634 -21.28 0.12 25.76
N HIS A 635 -22.26 -0.64 25.31
CA HIS A 635 -23.64 -0.53 25.77
C HIS A 635 -24.17 -1.90 26.13
N GLU A 636 -24.60 -2.04 27.39
CA GLU A 636 -24.94 -3.33 27.98
C GLU A 636 -23.80 -4.34 27.76
N ASN A 637 -24.08 -5.48 27.10
CA ASN A 637 -23.07 -6.49 26.78
C ASN A 637 -22.64 -6.48 25.30
N LYS A 638 -22.74 -5.32 24.63
CA LYS A 638 -22.36 -5.15 23.23
C LYS A 638 -21.47 -3.92 23.05
N THR A 639 -20.85 -3.81 21.88
CA THR A 639 -20.11 -2.62 21.49
C THR A 639 -20.68 -1.97 20.24
N VAL A 640 -20.54 -0.65 20.16
CA VAL A 640 -20.63 0.12 18.93
C VAL A 640 -19.21 0.49 18.55
N VAL A 641 -18.78 0.12 17.34
CA VAL A 641 -17.43 0.36 16.81
C VAL A 641 -17.53 1.27 15.59
N PHE A 642 -16.90 2.45 15.64
CA PHE A 642 -16.97 3.52 14.63
C PHE A 642 -15.84 3.47 13.59
#